data_AF-A0A3B3I7D7-F1
#
_entry.id   AF-A0A3B3I7D7-F1
#
_cell.length_a   1.000
_cell.length_b   1.000
_cell.length_c   1.000
_cell.angle_alpha   90.00
_cell.angle_beta   90.00
_cell.angle_gamma   90.00
#
_symmetry.space_group_name_H-M   'P 1'
#
loop_
_entity.id
_entity.type
_entity.pdbx_description
1 polymer ?
#
loop_
_entity_poly.entity_id
_entity_poly.type
_entity_poly.pdbx_seq_one_letter_code
_entity_poly.pdbx_strand_id
1 'polypeptide(L)'
;MGFGVLGVFLGLLLEVSTHGPHTVPRTSWKHHDLGLMEFSEPGIFNYSTLLLSEEKAALYVGAREAIFELSMTNVTIRNNKVQWTVAETPMNMCALKGKSKERDCLNYIRVLQVVDDERLYVCGTYAFQPQCDHLNLGDFSLAGRIEDGRGKCSFDPSQSFTTVMVDGDLYSGTAYNFLGSEPIISRYSQSRSLLRTQYSTSWLNEPSFVFADVIRGGKSRADGDDDKIYYFFTEVSVEYEFFGKLLIPRVARVCKGDLGGERTLQKKWTSFLKAKLVCSMPELNFVFNVVQDIFTLKGAEWKDTVFYGVFTSQWGNVGLSAVCAYNVSAVEEVFSKGKYMQKATVEQSHTKWVRYNGVTPSPRPGACINNLMRRQNINSSLHLPDKTLQFVRDHPLLEDPVLPIGNKPRLITKDVNYTQIVVERVEALDGNTYDIIFTGTDKGMLHKSVLFEGEVHIVEEMQLLKSDEPIKNLLLSSETRSMYAGSDSGVVQSPTAFCSRYTSCQDCVLARDPYCAWDPKSRTCISIFDAPSQQRRRLVQSLRGDADRCPSVASLSQKDFQRVAAKPGSSAVLPCLLKSNLAQVTWRLNGSDLTEASRFHFIGENGLLIYSVAPEEQGYYECWSVEWVPAAGKNFSFLLAGYVLTLDLPVRTVPRGTNGSSSPNSPEAGSEAAAEASSSSSSLSSGGSSALPSFSSSSTKLHTVEAREAEVRLLPPLLKDQAWGLHAHGAFLLFCLALEMNPFVIPTYCMPRRHPHSLAFRRASSGHPCGGVSAAAGAGGGTGEQLGQGRAADEGRPLPVCC
;
A
#
# COMPACT_ATOMS: atom_id res chain seq x y z
N MET A 1 37.72 0.77 2.29
CA MET A 1 36.65 1.34 1.44
C MET A 1 35.25 0.88 1.85
N GLY A 2 34.92 -0.43 1.88
CA GLY A 2 33.54 -0.92 2.14
C GLY A 2 32.79 -0.27 3.32
N PHE A 3 33.42 -0.16 4.50
CA PHE A 3 32.82 0.51 5.67
C PHE A 3 32.42 1.98 5.43
N GLY A 4 33.20 2.74 4.66
CA GLY A 4 32.87 4.13 4.34
C GLY A 4 31.65 4.25 3.44
N VAL A 5 31.52 3.36 2.45
CA VAL A 5 30.31 3.29 1.60
C VAL A 5 29.10 2.89 2.43
N LEU A 6 29.22 1.87 3.29
CA LEU A 6 28.13 1.44 4.16
C LEU A 6 27.70 2.56 5.14
N GLY A 7 28.65 3.34 5.66
CA GLY A 7 28.38 4.52 6.49
C GLY A 7 27.62 5.62 5.75
N VAL A 8 27.97 5.90 4.49
CA VAL A 8 27.23 6.86 3.64
C VAL A 8 25.82 6.36 3.32
N PHE A 9 25.64 5.07 3.01
CA PHE A 9 24.31 4.50 2.78
C PHE A 9 23.44 4.50 4.05
N LEU A 10 24.01 4.21 5.24
CA LEU A 10 23.29 4.38 6.50
C LEU A 10 22.97 5.85 6.80
N GLY A 11 23.88 6.77 6.50
CA GLY A 11 23.66 8.22 6.62
C GLY A 11 22.45 8.67 5.78
N LEU A 12 22.45 8.36 4.49
CA LEU A 12 21.34 8.65 3.58
C LEU A 12 20.02 8.00 4.01
N LEU A 13 20.05 6.73 4.45
CA LEU A 13 18.87 6.05 4.98
C LEU A 13 18.34 6.73 6.26
N LEU A 14 19.23 7.20 7.14
CA LEU A 14 18.85 7.93 8.35
C LEU A 14 18.28 9.32 8.02
N GLU A 15 18.93 10.09 7.14
CA GLU A 15 18.43 11.41 6.69
C GLU A 15 17.05 11.30 6.02
N VAL A 16 16.84 10.33 5.14
CA VAL A 16 15.50 10.07 4.55
C VAL A 16 14.50 9.61 5.62
N SER A 17 14.94 8.91 6.67
CA SER A 17 14.08 8.43 7.76
C SER A 17 13.75 9.49 8.84
N THR A 18 14.51 10.58 8.92
CA THR A 18 14.33 11.66 9.91
C THR A 18 13.89 13.00 9.30
N HIS A 19 14.19 13.23 8.01
CA HIS A 19 13.94 14.50 7.30
C HIS A 19 13.23 14.29 5.95
N GLY A 20 12.91 13.05 5.56
CA GLY A 20 12.07 12.77 4.38
C GLY A 20 10.64 13.29 4.56
N PRO A 21 9.90 13.53 3.46
CA PRO A 21 8.53 14.03 3.52
C PRO A 21 7.58 13.00 4.15
N HIS A 22 7.05 13.32 5.33
CA HIS A 22 6.04 12.52 6.02
C HIS A 22 4.62 12.95 5.60
N THR A 23 4.00 12.22 4.67
CA THR A 23 2.56 12.36 4.39
C THR A 23 1.76 11.43 5.30
N VAL A 24 1.05 12.00 6.28
CA VAL A 24 0.14 11.26 7.18
C VAL A 24 -1.28 11.27 6.58
N PRO A 25 -2.03 10.14 6.57
CA PRO A 25 -3.44 10.12 6.18
C PRO A 25 -4.28 11.07 7.06
N ARG A 26 -5.14 11.92 6.49
CA ARG A 26 -5.94 12.86 7.30
C ARG A 26 -6.84 12.14 8.30
N THR A 27 -7.54 11.09 7.89
CA THR A 27 -8.40 10.28 8.78
C THR A 27 -8.13 8.79 8.61
N SER A 28 -8.07 8.04 9.71
CA SER A 28 -7.85 6.59 9.70
C SER A 28 -9.10 5.83 10.19
N TRP A 29 -9.55 4.84 9.43
CA TRP A 29 -10.77 4.06 9.70
C TRP A 29 -10.46 2.60 10.02
N LYS A 30 -10.99 2.10 11.14
CA LYS A 30 -10.85 0.71 11.58
C LYS A 30 -11.83 -0.17 10.81
N HIS A 31 -11.45 -1.42 10.53
CA HIS A 31 -12.25 -2.36 9.73
C HIS A 31 -13.73 -2.47 10.18
N HIS A 32 -13.98 -2.52 11.50
CA HIS A 32 -15.35 -2.61 12.05
C HIS A 32 -16.20 -1.35 11.85
N ASP A 33 -15.58 -0.19 11.60
CA ASP A 33 -16.29 1.06 11.31
C ASP A 33 -16.70 1.19 9.83
N LEU A 34 -16.16 0.36 8.93
CA LEU A 34 -16.32 0.55 7.49
C LEU A 34 -17.53 -0.18 6.89
N GLY A 35 -18.08 -1.21 7.56
CA GLY A 35 -19.28 -1.92 7.08
C GLY A 35 -19.08 -2.61 5.71
N LEU A 36 -17.87 -3.13 5.48
CA LEU A 36 -17.42 -3.70 4.21
C LEU A 36 -18.19 -4.98 3.85
N MET A 37 -18.25 -5.28 2.55
CA MET A 37 -18.79 -6.55 2.04
C MET A 37 -17.61 -7.49 1.76
N GLU A 38 -17.70 -8.74 2.22
CA GLU A 38 -16.58 -9.68 2.23
C GLU A 38 -16.99 -11.06 1.72
N PHE A 39 -16.10 -11.71 0.97
CA PHE A 39 -16.26 -13.07 0.49
C PHE A 39 -15.07 -13.94 0.85
N SER A 40 -15.34 -15.11 1.44
CA SER A 40 -14.39 -16.21 1.58
C SER A 40 -15.13 -17.55 1.59
N GLU A 41 -14.53 -18.57 0.99
CA GLU A 41 -15.07 -19.93 0.91
C GLU A 41 -14.22 -20.87 1.81
N PRO A 42 -14.80 -21.59 2.77
CA PRO A 42 -14.04 -22.46 3.68
C PRO A 42 -13.13 -23.47 2.96
N GLY A 43 -11.84 -23.48 3.31
CA GLY A 43 -10.81 -24.34 2.72
C GLY A 43 -10.14 -23.77 1.45
N ILE A 44 -10.70 -22.71 0.87
CA ILE A 44 -10.15 -21.99 -0.28
C ILE A 44 -9.45 -20.71 0.20
N PHE A 45 -8.31 -20.41 -0.40
CA PHE A 45 -7.40 -19.32 -0.02
C PHE A 45 -6.78 -18.71 -1.28
N ASN A 46 -5.97 -17.66 -1.10
CA ASN A 46 -5.14 -17.07 -2.14
C ASN A 46 -5.96 -16.51 -3.32
N TYR A 47 -6.90 -15.62 -3.02
CA TYR A 47 -7.81 -14.94 -3.94
C TYR A 47 -7.06 -13.83 -4.71
N SER A 48 -6.02 -14.24 -5.44
CA SER A 48 -4.96 -13.37 -5.95
C SER A 48 -5.15 -12.93 -7.41
N THR A 49 -6.11 -13.49 -8.13
CA THR A 49 -6.43 -13.09 -9.51
C THR A 49 -7.87 -12.59 -9.55
N LEU A 50 -8.09 -11.30 -9.85
CA LEU A 50 -9.43 -10.73 -10.04
C LEU A 50 -9.62 -10.28 -11.49
N LEU A 51 -10.84 -10.42 -12.02
CA LEU A 51 -11.25 -9.90 -13.33
C LEU A 51 -12.67 -9.34 -13.22
N LEU A 52 -12.80 -8.02 -13.37
CA LEU A 52 -14.08 -7.30 -13.35
C LEU A 52 -14.74 -7.35 -14.74
N SER A 53 -16.07 -7.51 -14.78
CA SER A 53 -16.89 -7.40 -15.98
C SER A 53 -18.14 -6.58 -15.69
N GLU A 54 -18.08 -5.28 -15.98
CA GLU A 54 -19.21 -4.35 -15.78
C GLU A 54 -20.41 -4.74 -16.65
N GLU A 55 -20.18 -5.11 -17.92
CA GLU A 55 -21.22 -5.59 -18.86
C GLU A 55 -22.00 -6.82 -18.38
N LYS A 56 -21.40 -7.66 -17.51
CA LYS A 56 -22.05 -8.83 -16.90
C LYS A 56 -22.45 -8.62 -15.43
N ALA A 57 -22.20 -7.43 -14.87
CA ALA A 57 -22.30 -7.13 -13.45
C ALA A 57 -21.60 -8.18 -12.55
N ALA A 58 -20.46 -8.69 -12.99
CA ALA A 58 -19.77 -9.85 -12.42
C ALA A 58 -18.31 -9.53 -12.02
N LEU A 59 -17.88 -10.12 -10.90
CA LEU A 59 -16.47 -10.17 -10.50
C LEU A 59 -16.01 -11.64 -10.52
N TYR A 60 -15.11 -11.96 -11.45
CA TYR A 60 -14.49 -13.27 -11.55
C TYR A 60 -13.25 -13.34 -10.66
N VAL A 61 -13.17 -14.39 -9.83
CA VAL A 61 -12.13 -14.53 -8.80
C VAL A 61 -11.42 -15.86 -8.95
N GLY A 62 -10.12 -15.81 -9.26
CA GLY A 62 -9.22 -16.94 -9.32
C GLY A 62 -8.50 -17.12 -7.98
N ALA A 63 -8.76 -18.24 -7.34
CA ALA A 63 -8.20 -18.59 -6.04
C ALA A 63 -7.34 -19.88 -6.13
N ARG A 64 -6.98 -20.46 -4.99
CA ARG A 64 -6.38 -21.80 -4.92
C ARG A 64 -7.45 -22.88 -5.14
N GLU A 65 -7.31 -23.64 -6.21
CA GLU A 65 -8.15 -24.76 -6.67
C GLU A 65 -9.62 -24.43 -6.96
N ALA A 66 -9.99 -23.15 -7.05
CA ALA A 66 -11.33 -22.71 -7.39
C ALA A 66 -11.32 -21.41 -8.22
N ILE A 67 -12.37 -21.26 -9.03
CA ILE A 67 -12.76 -20.02 -9.69
C ILE A 67 -14.19 -19.71 -9.24
N PHE A 68 -14.47 -18.44 -8.95
CA PHE A 68 -15.80 -17.97 -8.55
C PHE A 68 -16.30 -16.87 -9.49
N GLU A 69 -17.62 -16.76 -9.57
CA GLU A 69 -18.31 -15.56 -10.04
C GLU A 69 -19.07 -14.96 -8.86
N LEU A 70 -18.70 -13.74 -8.48
CA LEU A 70 -19.36 -12.97 -7.43
C LEU A 70 -20.18 -11.84 -8.07
N SER A 71 -21.27 -11.43 -7.42
CA SER A 71 -21.99 -10.23 -7.83
C SER A 71 -21.11 -8.99 -7.67
N MET A 72 -20.99 -8.18 -8.72
CA MET A 72 -20.20 -6.95 -8.70
C MET A 72 -20.77 -5.90 -7.74
N THR A 73 -22.09 -5.89 -7.50
CA THR A 73 -22.71 -4.94 -6.56
C THR A 73 -22.58 -5.37 -5.10
N ASN A 74 -22.47 -6.67 -4.82
CA ASN A 74 -22.29 -7.21 -3.48
C ASN A 74 -21.52 -8.55 -3.52
N VAL A 75 -20.21 -8.51 -3.27
CA VAL A 75 -19.33 -9.70 -3.34
C VAL A 75 -19.72 -10.85 -2.41
N THR A 76 -20.52 -10.61 -1.36
CA THR A 76 -21.02 -11.72 -0.50
C THR A 76 -21.91 -12.71 -1.25
N ILE A 77 -22.47 -12.30 -2.39
CA ILE A 77 -23.30 -13.11 -3.27
C ILE A 77 -22.41 -13.82 -4.30
N ARG A 78 -22.12 -15.10 -4.02
CA ARG A 78 -21.43 -16.02 -4.94
C ARG A 78 -22.42 -16.66 -5.90
N ASN A 79 -22.50 -16.13 -7.12
CA ASN A 79 -23.38 -16.63 -8.19
C ASN A 79 -22.98 -18.05 -8.59
N ASN A 80 -21.73 -18.25 -8.99
CA ASN A 80 -21.22 -19.52 -9.50
C ASN A 80 -19.84 -19.88 -8.92
N LYS A 81 -19.49 -21.17 -8.98
CA LYS A 81 -18.22 -21.73 -8.50
C LYS A 81 -17.84 -22.95 -9.35
N VAL A 82 -16.60 -23.03 -9.80
CA VAL A 82 -16.00 -24.24 -10.36
C VAL A 82 -14.72 -24.59 -9.60
N GLN A 83 -14.49 -25.88 -9.37
CA GLN A 83 -13.26 -26.36 -8.73
C GLN A 83 -12.34 -26.99 -9.76
N TRP A 84 -11.05 -26.70 -9.64
CA TRP A 84 -9.99 -27.22 -10.51
C TRP A 84 -8.82 -27.68 -9.66
N THR A 85 -9.06 -28.74 -8.89
CA THR A 85 -8.10 -29.36 -7.98
C THR A 85 -7.02 -30.16 -8.71
N VAL A 86 -5.89 -30.40 -8.05
CA VAL A 86 -4.83 -31.27 -8.59
C VAL A 86 -5.12 -32.74 -8.31
N ALA A 87 -5.03 -33.59 -9.34
CA ALA A 87 -5.11 -35.04 -9.16
C ALA A 87 -3.94 -35.59 -8.34
N GLU A 88 -4.15 -36.68 -7.59
CA GLU A 88 -3.15 -37.21 -6.66
C GLU A 88 -1.79 -37.52 -7.29
N THR A 89 -1.76 -38.05 -8.52
CA THR A 89 -0.50 -38.42 -9.18
C THR A 89 0.37 -37.20 -9.50
N PRO A 90 -0.10 -36.15 -10.20
CA PRO A 90 0.62 -34.87 -10.31
C PRO A 90 1.05 -34.27 -8.96
N MET A 91 0.18 -34.26 -7.96
CA MET A 91 0.47 -33.72 -6.62
C MET A 91 1.60 -34.51 -5.92
N ASN A 92 1.56 -35.84 -5.94
CA ASN A 92 2.61 -36.70 -5.39
C ASN A 92 3.93 -36.56 -6.17
N MET A 93 3.87 -36.43 -7.51
CA MET A 93 5.04 -36.19 -8.36
C MET A 93 5.65 -34.78 -8.17
N CYS A 94 4.88 -33.82 -7.66
CA CYS A 94 5.38 -32.53 -7.19
C CYS A 94 6.04 -32.66 -5.81
N ALA A 95 5.43 -33.38 -4.86
CA ALA A 95 6.00 -33.61 -3.54
C ALA A 95 7.36 -34.36 -3.61
N LEU A 96 7.49 -35.33 -4.53
CA LEU A 96 8.75 -36.03 -4.82
C LEU A 96 9.87 -35.13 -5.37
N LYS A 97 9.57 -33.88 -5.78
CA LYS A 97 10.55 -32.85 -6.16
C LYS A 97 10.92 -31.91 -5.00
N GLY A 98 10.52 -32.22 -3.76
CA GLY A 98 10.86 -31.44 -2.56
C GLY A 98 9.98 -30.20 -2.33
N LYS A 99 8.75 -30.19 -2.86
CA LYS A 99 7.74 -29.14 -2.66
C LYS A 99 6.67 -29.59 -1.65
N SER A 100 6.09 -28.67 -0.87
CA SER A 100 5.04 -29.01 0.11
C SER A 100 3.78 -29.50 -0.59
N LYS A 101 3.24 -30.63 -0.15
CA LYS A 101 2.00 -31.21 -0.70
C LYS A 101 0.76 -30.37 -0.33
N GLU A 102 0.81 -29.69 0.81
CA GLU A 102 -0.27 -28.97 1.47
C GLU A 102 -0.34 -27.48 1.07
N ARG A 103 0.73 -26.97 0.45
CA ARG A 103 0.89 -25.56 0.05
C ARG A 103 1.26 -25.45 -1.42
N ASP A 104 2.39 -26.00 -1.82
CA ASP A 104 3.02 -25.71 -3.10
C ASP A 104 2.39 -26.55 -4.24
N CYS A 105 2.11 -27.83 -3.98
CA CYS A 105 1.64 -28.80 -4.96
C CYS A 105 0.13 -28.78 -5.23
N LEU A 106 -0.45 -27.57 -5.23
CA LEU A 106 -1.86 -27.31 -5.50
C LEU A 106 -2.00 -26.47 -6.78
N ASN A 107 -3.24 -26.27 -7.26
CA ASN A 107 -3.50 -25.46 -8.45
C ASN A 107 -3.84 -24.02 -8.04
N TYR A 108 -2.94 -23.08 -8.24
CA TYR A 108 -3.21 -21.65 -8.04
C TYR A 108 -3.65 -21.05 -9.37
N ILE A 109 -4.87 -20.51 -9.44
CA ILE A 109 -5.32 -19.79 -10.63
C ILE A 109 -4.55 -18.46 -10.75
N ARG A 110 -3.97 -18.22 -11.92
CA ARG A 110 -3.06 -17.09 -12.20
C ARG A 110 -3.54 -16.25 -13.38
N VAL A 111 -4.10 -16.89 -14.39
CA VAL A 111 -4.61 -16.22 -15.58
C VAL A 111 -6.13 -16.32 -15.56
N LEU A 112 -6.79 -15.17 -15.60
CA LEU A 112 -8.20 -15.00 -15.95
C LEU A 112 -8.24 -13.87 -16.98
N GLN A 113 -8.66 -14.17 -18.21
CA GLN A 113 -8.68 -13.22 -19.32
C GLN A 113 -9.95 -13.44 -20.15
N VAL A 114 -10.61 -12.37 -20.58
CA VAL A 114 -11.75 -12.47 -21.51
C VAL A 114 -11.24 -12.89 -22.89
N VAL A 115 -11.86 -13.92 -23.49
CA VAL A 115 -11.63 -14.32 -24.90
C VAL A 115 -12.69 -13.70 -25.79
N ASP A 116 -13.95 -13.85 -25.36
CA ASP A 116 -15.17 -13.42 -26.02
C ASP A 116 -16.30 -13.36 -24.97
N ASP A 117 -17.49 -12.95 -25.41
CA ASP A 117 -18.67 -12.74 -24.57
C ASP A 117 -19.18 -14.04 -23.91
N GLU A 118 -18.72 -15.22 -24.34
CA GLU A 118 -19.11 -16.53 -23.81
C GLU A 118 -18.03 -17.16 -22.92
N ARG A 119 -16.75 -16.79 -23.06
CA ARG A 119 -15.62 -17.58 -22.51
C ARG A 119 -14.49 -16.76 -21.91
N LEU A 120 -13.97 -17.26 -20.78
CA LEU A 120 -12.68 -16.84 -20.24
C LEU A 120 -11.58 -17.86 -20.59
N TYR A 121 -10.36 -17.36 -20.84
CA TYR A 121 -9.16 -18.18 -20.84
C TYR A 121 -8.59 -18.23 -19.42
N VAL A 122 -8.35 -19.43 -18.92
CA VAL A 122 -7.92 -19.66 -17.55
C VAL A 122 -6.64 -20.47 -17.52
N CYS A 123 -5.69 -20.11 -16.66
CA CYS A 123 -4.53 -20.94 -16.37
C CYS A 123 -4.21 -20.99 -14.87
N GLY A 124 -3.63 -22.10 -14.42
CA GLY A 124 -3.10 -22.24 -13.08
C GLY A 124 -1.83 -23.08 -12.98
N THR A 125 -1.16 -23.02 -11.83
CA THR A 125 0.15 -23.66 -11.57
C THR A 125 0.12 -25.19 -11.61
N TYR A 126 -1.06 -25.78 -11.34
CA TYR A 126 -1.36 -27.21 -11.30
C TYR A 126 -0.19 -28.09 -10.80
N ALA A 127 0.22 -27.87 -9.54
CA ALA A 127 1.35 -28.56 -8.91
C ALA A 127 2.66 -28.55 -9.75
N PHE A 128 3.09 -27.36 -10.15
CA PHE A 128 4.30 -27.13 -10.95
C PHE A 128 4.27 -27.85 -12.32
N GLN A 129 3.08 -27.93 -12.91
CA GLN A 129 2.84 -28.41 -14.27
C GLN A 129 1.79 -27.50 -14.91
N PRO A 130 2.14 -26.25 -15.27
CA PRO A 130 1.15 -25.23 -15.62
C PRO A 130 0.20 -25.69 -16.72
N GLN A 131 -1.10 -25.50 -16.50
CA GLN A 131 -2.17 -25.89 -17.40
C GLN A 131 -3.08 -24.70 -17.69
N CYS A 132 -3.67 -24.68 -18.89
CA CYS A 132 -4.72 -23.75 -19.27
C CYS A 132 -5.94 -24.49 -19.81
N ASP A 133 -7.12 -23.87 -19.72
CA ASP A 133 -8.37 -24.35 -20.29
C ASP A 133 -9.30 -23.14 -20.55
N HIS A 134 -10.45 -23.35 -21.17
CA HIS A 134 -11.51 -22.34 -21.31
C HIS A 134 -12.62 -22.57 -20.28
N LEU A 135 -13.03 -21.51 -19.59
CA LEU A 135 -14.22 -21.48 -18.74
C LEU A 135 -15.40 -20.92 -19.54
N ASN A 136 -16.45 -21.72 -19.72
CA ASN A 136 -17.71 -21.31 -20.31
C ASN A 136 -18.51 -20.49 -19.29
N LEU A 137 -18.95 -19.29 -19.65
CA LEU A 137 -19.71 -18.40 -18.78
C LEU A 137 -21.22 -18.67 -18.79
N GLY A 138 -21.73 -19.53 -19.69
CA GLY A 138 -23.14 -19.91 -19.75
C GLY A 138 -23.55 -20.99 -18.74
N ASP A 139 -22.64 -21.93 -18.43
CA ASP A 139 -22.85 -23.02 -17.46
C ASP A 139 -21.81 -23.04 -16.32
N PHE A 140 -20.89 -22.07 -16.34
CA PHE A 140 -19.74 -21.94 -15.43
C PHE A 140 -18.84 -23.18 -15.33
N SER A 141 -18.74 -23.97 -16.42
CA SER A 141 -17.91 -25.17 -16.50
C SER A 141 -16.60 -24.98 -17.27
N LEU A 142 -15.57 -25.75 -16.90
CA LEU A 142 -14.33 -25.84 -17.68
C LEU A 142 -14.53 -26.79 -18.87
N ALA A 143 -14.05 -26.40 -20.05
CA ALA A 143 -14.24 -27.12 -21.30
C ALA A 143 -13.52 -28.49 -21.36
N GLY A 144 -12.62 -28.78 -20.43
CA GLY A 144 -11.85 -30.01 -20.34
C GLY A 144 -10.75 -30.13 -21.39
N ARG A 145 -10.39 -29.03 -22.06
CA ARG A 145 -9.45 -29.00 -23.19
C ARG A 145 -8.08 -28.52 -22.73
N ILE A 146 -7.50 -29.28 -21.80
CA ILE A 146 -6.24 -28.95 -21.12
C ILE A 146 -5.13 -28.65 -22.13
N GLU A 147 -4.72 -27.39 -22.18
CA GLU A 147 -3.55 -26.91 -22.91
C GLU A 147 -2.30 -26.86 -22.01
N ASP A 148 -1.13 -26.99 -22.63
CA ASP A 148 0.15 -26.69 -22.01
C ASP A 148 0.23 -25.20 -21.61
N GLY A 149 0.40 -24.94 -20.32
CA GLY A 149 0.50 -23.60 -19.73
C GLY A 149 1.93 -23.04 -19.66
N ARG A 150 2.96 -23.77 -20.08
CA ARG A 150 4.37 -23.35 -19.95
C ARG A 150 4.65 -22.04 -20.69
N GLY A 151 5.06 -21.02 -19.94
CA GLY A 151 5.28 -19.65 -20.43
C GLY A 151 4.01 -18.80 -20.59
N LYS A 152 2.82 -19.38 -20.41
CA LYS A 152 1.54 -18.64 -20.24
C LYS A 152 1.28 -18.33 -18.77
N CYS A 153 1.63 -19.27 -17.88
CA CYS A 153 1.47 -19.24 -16.43
C CYS A 153 2.78 -19.65 -15.73
N SER A 154 2.99 -19.19 -14.50
CA SER A 154 4.13 -19.59 -13.67
C SER A 154 4.01 -21.05 -13.19
N PHE A 155 5.15 -21.65 -12.82
CA PHE A 155 5.21 -22.97 -12.20
C PHE A 155 4.99 -22.91 -10.69
N ASP A 156 5.67 -21.97 -10.05
CA ASP A 156 5.62 -21.78 -8.60
C ASP A 156 4.57 -20.72 -8.23
N PRO A 157 3.76 -20.92 -7.18
CA PRO A 157 2.81 -19.91 -6.71
C PRO A 157 3.47 -18.65 -6.11
N SER A 158 4.78 -18.67 -5.84
CA SER A 158 5.56 -17.48 -5.45
C SER A 158 6.23 -16.76 -6.62
N GLN A 159 6.26 -17.35 -7.82
CA GLN A 159 6.86 -16.72 -9.00
C GLN A 159 6.02 -15.55 -9.51
N SER A 160 6.69 -14.44 -9.78
CA SER A 160 6.15 -13.29 -10.51
C SER A 160 5.64 -13.67 -11.90
N PHE A 161 4.53 -13.11 -12.33
CA PHE A 161 3.97 -13.32 -13.66
C PHE A 161 3.12 -12.11 -14.06
N THR A 162 2.90 -11.92 -15.36
CA THR A 162 1.92 -10.96 -15.86
C THR A 162 1.35 -11.43 -17.20
N THR A 163 0.08 -11.10 -17.50
CA THR A 163 -0.59 -11.45 -18.76
C THR A 163 -1.57 -10.38 -19.21
N VAL A 164 -1.78 -10.27 -20.52
CA VAL A 164 -2.86 -9.49 -21.13
C VAL A 164 -3.35 -10.18 -22.41
N MET A 165 -4.66 -10.32 -22.56
CA MET A 165 -5.26 -10.79 -23.81
C MET A 165 -5.50 -9.63 -24.76
N VAL A 166 -5.09 -9.77 -26.03
CA VAL A 166 -5.25 -8.71 -27.04
C VAL A 166 -5.70 -9.35 -28.35
N ASP A 167 -6.96 -9.09 -28.71
CA ASP A 167 -7.59 -9.54 -29.97
C ASP A 167 -7.50 -11.08 -30.15
N GLY A 168 -7.60 -11.84 -29.06
CA GLY A 168 -7.50 -13.31 -29.03
C GLY A 168 -6.07 -13.88 -28.94
N ASP A 169 -5.03 -13.05 -29.04
CA ASP A 169 -3.65 -13.44 -28.77
C ASP A 169 -3.30 -13.17 -27.28
N LEU A 170 -2.82 -14.18 -26.55
CA LEU A 170 -2.38 -14.05 -25.15
C LEU A 170 -0.93 -13.58 -25.08
N TYR A 171 -0.70 -12.41 -24.52
CA TYR A 171 0.61 -11.87 -24.21
C TYR A 171 0.97 -12.17 -22.75
N SER A 172 2.22 -12.56 -22.52
CA SER A 172 2.68 -13.16 -21.26
C SER A 172 4.10 -12.70 -20.89
N GLY A 173 4.37 -12.59 -19.59
CA GLY A 173 5.70 -12.41 -19.01
C GLY A 173 5.82 -13.27 -17.75
N THR A 174 6.64 -14.33 -17.76
CA THR A 174 6.76 -15.28 -16.64
C THR A 174 8.03 -16.15 -16.77
N ALA A 175 8.14 -17.22 -15.98
CA ALA A 175 9.18 -18.24 -16.14
C ALA A 175 8.71 -19.41 -17.03
N TYR A 176 9.58 -19.86 -17.92
CA TYR A 176 9.33 -20.95 -18.86
C TYR A 176 9.63 -22.35 -18.27
N ASN A 177 10.34 -22.43 -17.14
CA ASN A 177 10.78 -23.68 -16.51
C ASN A 177 10.44 -23.77 -15.01
N PHE A 178 10.51 -24.99 -14.48
CA PHE A 178 10.21 -25.33 -13.08
C PHE A 178 11.05 -24.55 -12.06
N LEU A 179 12.30 -24.20 -12.40
CA LEU A 179 13.25 -23.56 -11.49
C LEU A 179 13.12 -22.02 -11.44
N GLY A 180 12.35 -21.41 -12.34
CA GLY A 180 12.29 -19.95 -12.48
C GLY A 180 13.46 -19.33 -13.25
N SER A 181 14.42 -20.12 -13.74
CA SER A 181 15.68 -19.63 -14.31
C SER A 181 15.62 -19.24 -15.79
N GLU A 182 14.55 -19.61 -16.50
CA GLU A 182 14.31 -19.24 -17.90
C GLU A 182 13.19 -18.18 -18.01
N PRO A 183 13.49 -16.87 -17.90
CA PRO A 183 12.47 -15.83 -18.06
C PRO A 183 12.06 -15.66 -19.53
N ILE A 184 10.77 -15.49 -19.77
CA ILE A 184 10.19 -15.36 -21.10
C ILE A 184 9.17 -14.22 -21.14
N ILE A 185 9.24 -13.39 -22.19
CA ILE A 185 8.11 -12.57 -22.65
C ILE A 185 7.64 -13.14 -24.00
N SER A 186 6.36 -13.49 -24.11
CA SER A 186 5.84 -14.31 -25.21
C SER A 186 4.41 -13.96 -25.62
N ARG A 187 4.07 -14.26 -26.87
CA ARG A 187 2.71 -14.24 -27.42
C ARG A 187 2.30 -15.63 -27.90
N TYR A 188 1.22 -16.13 -27.33
CA TYR A 188 0.54 -17.34 -27.75
C TYR A 188 -0.68 -16.96 -28.59
N SER A 189 -0.95 -17.74 -29.63
CA SER A 189 -2.02 -17.51 -30.59
C SER A 189 -2.49 -18.84 -31.14
N GLN A 190 -3.78 -18.97 -31.42
CA GLN A 190 -4.32 -20.14 -32.14
C GLN A 190 -3.99 -20.10 -33.64
N SER A 191 -3.72 -18.91 -34.20
CA SER A 191 -3.51 -18.70 -35.64
C SER A 191 -2.06 -18.38 -36.05
N ARG A 192 -1.21 -17.99 -35.09
CA ARG A 192 0.17 -17.55 -35.33
C ARG A 192 1.16 -18.39 -34.53
N SER A 193 2.37 -18.57 -35.07
CA SER A 193 3.45 -19.22 -34.31
C SER A 193 3.86 -18.40 -33.09
N LEU A 194 4.15 -19.08 -31.98
CA LEU A 194 4.75 -18.51 -30.77
C LEU A 194 5.89 -17.55 -31.10
N LEU A 195 5.77 -16.30 -30.65
CA LEU A 195 6.89 -15.36 -30.54
C LEU A 195 7.34 -15.27 -29.09
N ARG A 196 8.66 -15.19 -28.89
CA ARG A 196 9.25 -15.06 -27.56
C ARG A 196 10.54 -14.23 -27.56
N THR A 197 10.99 -13.86 -26.38
CA THR A 197 12.32 -13.26 -26.17
C THR A 197 13.45 -14.23 -26.52
N GLN A 198 14.62 -13.68 -26.87
CA GLN A 198 15.85 -14.45 -26.90
C GLN A 198 16.26 -14.79 -25.46
N TYR A 199 16.58 -16.05 -25.19
CA TYR A 199 17.22 -16.44 -23.93
C TYR A 199 18.63 -15.85 -23.88
N SER A 200 18.78 -14.76 -23.11
CA SER A 200 20.02 -14.02 -22.88
C SER A 200 19.79 -12.97 -21.79
N THR A 201 20.74 -12.82 -20.88
CA THR A 201 20.75 -11.76 -19.84
C THR A 201 20.66 -10.33 -20.41
N SER A 202 21.02 -10.17 -21.69
CA SER A 202 20.87 -8.89 -22.40
C SER A 202 19.40 -8.49 -22.60
N TRP A 203 18.54 -9.49 -22.81
CA TRP A 203 17.11 -9.30 -23.02
C TRP A 203 16.36 -9.27 -21.69
N LEU A 204 16.58 -10.26 -20.82
CA LEU A 204 15.95 -10.39 -19.50
C LEU A 204 16.97 -11.00 -18.52
N ASN A 205 17.21 -10.35 -17.38
CA ASN A 205 18.22 -10.77 -16.40
C ASN A 205 17.60 -10.95 -15.00
N GLU A 206 17.13 -12.17 -14.70
CA GLU A 206 16.36 -12.46 -13.46
C GLU A 206 15.20 -11.47 -13.20
N PRO A 207 14.26 -11.27 -14.15
CA PRO A 207 13.15 -10.35 -13.98
C PRO A 207 12.06 -10.87 -13.02
N SER A 208 11.60 -10.00 -12.13
CA SER A 208 10.31 -10.10 -11.45
C SER A 208 9.26 -9.33 -12.25
N PHE A 209 8.32 -10.04 -12.88
CA PHE A 209 7.25 -9.47 -13.71
C PHE A 209 6.12 -8.88 -12.87
N VAL A 210 5.66 -7.68 -13.25
CA VAL A 210 4.63 -6.93 -12.52
C VAL A 210 3.37 -6.79 -13.39
N PHE A 211 3.46 -6.03 -14.48
CA PHE A 211 2.26 -5.61 -15.23
C PHE A 211 2.48 -5.63 -16.74
N ALA A 212 1.40 -5.83 -17.50
CA ALA A 212 1.38 -5.69 -18.95
C ALA A 212 0.02 -5.21 -19.45
N ASP A 213 0.01 -4.32 -20.46
CA ASP A 213 -1.20 -3.74 -21.04
C ASP A 213 -0.97 -3.32 -22.50
N VAL A 214 -2.05 -3.19 -23.27
CA VAL A 214 -2.05 -2.72 -24.65
C VAL A 214 -2.33 -1.23 -24.72
N ILE A 215 -1.35 -0.48 -25.22
CA ILE A 215 -1.58 0.89 -25.70
C ILE A 215 -1.92 0.80 -27.19
N ARG A 216 -3.23 0.83 -27.49
CA ARG A 216 -3.72 0.87 -28.88
C ARG A 216 -3.42 2.24 -29.50
N GLY A 217 -3.04 2.25 -30.78
CA GLY A 217 -2.61 3.46 -31.50
C GLY A 217 -3.72 4.50 -31.78
N GLY A 218 -4.97 4.15 -31.48
CA GLY A 218 -6.16 4.93 -31.82
C GLY A 218 -6.47 4.93 -33.32
N LYS A 219 -7.65 5.42 -33.70
CA LYS A 219 -8.01 5.63 -35.12
C LYS A 219 -7.27 6.83 -35.77
N SER A 220 -6.32 7.43 -35.04
CA SER A 220 -5.74 8.76 -35.29
C SER A 220 -4.24 8.73 -35.65
N ARG A 221 -3.59 7.55 -35.64
CA ARG A 221 -2.19 7.39 -36.11
C ARG A 221 -2.10 7.47 -37.64
N ALA A 222 -1.99 8.69 -38.16
CA ALA A 222 -1.83 8.99 -39.58
C ALA A 222 -0.55 8.40 -40.21
N ASP A 223 0.44 8.06 -39.38
CA ASP A 223 1.65 7.32 -39.76
C ASP A 223 1.42 5.81 -39.88
N GLY A 224 0.25 5.29 -39.47
CA GLY A 224 -0.07 3.86 -39.50
C GLY A 224 0.83 3.01 -38.61
N ASP A 225 1.36 3.59 -37.52
CA ASP A 225 2.16 2.92 -36.51
C ASP A 225 1.28 2.08 -35.55
N ASP A 226 1.81 0.92 -35.14
CA ASP A 226 1.06 -0.23 -34.62
C ASP A 226 0.68 -0.11 -33.13
N ASP A 227 -0.30 -0.91 -32.70
CA ASP A 227 -0.60 -1.13 -31.28
C ASP A 227 0.63 -1.73 -30.58
N LYS A 228 0.90 -1.31 -29.35
CA LYS A 228 2.09 -1.73 -28.59
C LYS A 228 1.70 -2.36 -27.27
N ILE A 229 2.28 -3.51 -26.98
CA ILE A 229 2.14 -4.19 -25.70
C ILE A 229 3.31 -3.75 -24.82
N TYR A 230 2.99 -3.11 -23.69
CA TYR A 230 3.97 -2.68 -22.72
C TYR A 230 4.09 -3.71 -21.61
N TYR A 231 5.30 -3.87 -21.07
CA TYR A 231 5.63 -4.77 -19.97
C TYR A 231 6.45 -4.04 -18.92
N PHE A 232 6.13 -4.28 -17.65
CA PHE A 232 6.79 -3.70 -16.50
C PHE A 232 7.31 -4.79 -15.58
N PHE A 233 8.58 -4.68 -15.20
CA PHE A 233 9.27 -5.68 -14.38
C PHE A 233 10.48 -5.06 -13.68
N THR A 234 10.90 -5.63 -12.56
CA THR A 234 12.19 -5.32 -11.92
C THR A 234 13.19 -6.41 -12.33
N GLU A 235 14.35 -6.07 -12.89
CA GLU A 235 15.40 -7.06 -13.22
C GLU A 235 16.75 -6.73 -12.56
N VAL A 236 17.68 -7.68 -12.54
CA VAL A 236 19.07 -7.41 -12.15
C VAL A 236 19.75 -6.58 -13.25
N SER A 237 20.30 -5.43 -12.89
CA SER A 237 21.05 -4.55 -13.76
C SER A 237 22.18 -5.28 -14.49
N VAL A 238 22.41 -4.87 -15.74
CA VAL A 238 23.58 -5.28 -16.52
C VAL A 238 24.54 -4.11 -16.76
N GLU A 239 24.04 -2.87 -16.59
CA GLU A 239 24.71 -1.63 -16.95
C GLU A 239 25.43 -0.91 -15.80
N TYR A 240 25.14 -1.26 -14.54
CA TYR A 240 25.87 -0.75 -13.37
C TYR A 240 26.55 -1.89 -12.59
N GLU A 241 27.80 -1.67 -12.22
CA GLU A 241 28.54 -2.51 -11.28
C GLU A 241 28.33 -1.99 -9.85
N PHE A 242 28.01 -2.87 -8.90
CA PHE A 242 27.80 -2.53 -7.49
C PHE A 242 28.27 -3.68 -6.59
N PHE A 243 28.34 -3.45 -5.27
CA PHE A 243 28.82 -4.45 -4.28
C PHE A 243 27.95 -5.72 -4.17
N GLY A 244 26.78 -5.73 -4.80
CA GLY A 244 25.88 -6.86 -4.91
C GLY A 244 24.92 -6.65 -6.08
N LYS A 245 23.94 -7.54 -6.27
CA LYS A 245 22.91 -7.39 -7.32
C LYS A 245 22.15 -6.07 -7.14
N LEU A 246 22.28 -5.18 -8.12
CA LEU A 246 21.43 -4.00 -8.27
C LEU A 246 20.19 -4.38 -9.05
N LEU A 247 19.01 -4.12 -8.49
CA LEU A 247 17.73 -4.23 -9.16
C LEU A 247 17.39 -2.91 -9.87
N ILE A 248 16.71 -2.99 -11.02
CA ILE A 248 16.26 -1.84 -11.79
C ILE A 248 14.84 -2.07 -12.31
N PRO A 249 13.91 -1.11 -12.13
CA PRO A 249 12.62 -1.13 -12.79
C PRO A 249 12.80 -0.88 -14.30
N ARG A 250 12.11 -1.69 -15.10
CA ARG A 250 12.08 -1.58 -16.55
C ARG A 250 10.68 -1.29 -17.03
N VAL A 251 10.61 -0.46 -18.06
CA VAL A 251 9.53 -0.53 -19.05
C VAL A 251 10.11 -1.17 -20.32
N ALA A 252 9.40 -2.14 -20.87
CA ALA A 252 9.71 -2.76 -22.15
C ALA A 252 8.47 -2.75 -23.05
N ARG A 253 8.66 -2.99 -24.35
CA ARG A 253 7.54 -3.09 -25.29
C ARG A 253 7.81 -4.04 -26.45
N VAL A 254 6.72 -4.48 -27.09
CA VAL A 254 6.69 -5.13 -28.41
C VAL A 254 5.54 -4.58 -29.25
N CYS A 255 5.61 -4.77 -30.57
CA CYS A 255 4.54 -4.39 -31.51
C CYS A 255 3.57 -5.57 -31.71
N LYS A 256 2.27 -5.31 -31.70
CA LYS A 256 1.21 -6.32 -31.81
C LYS A 256 1.28 -7.14 -33.10
N GLY A 257 1.62 -6.50 -34.21
CA GLY A 257 1.77 -7.06 -35.55
C GLY A 257 3.14 -7.66 -35.86
N ASP A 258 4.04 -7.79 -34.88
CA ASP A 258 5.31 -8.49 -35.05
C ASP A 258 5.06 -9.99 -35.36
N LEU A 259 5.80 -10.53 -36.34
CA LEU A 259 5.74 -11.93 -36.81
C LEU A 259 7.10 -12.65 -36.63
N GLY A 260 8.09 -11.99 -36.03
CA GLY A 260 9.49 -12.39 -36.07
C GLY A 260 10.18 -12.00 -37.37
N GLY A 261 11.46 -12.34 -37.50
CA GLY A 261 12.25 -12.14 -38.72
C GLY A 261 12.38 -13.42 -39.55
N GLU A 262 12.58 -13.27 -40.86
CA GLU A 262 12.64 -14.40 -41.80
C GLU A 262 13.88 -15.29 -41.60
N ARG A 263 15.04 -14.69 -41.30
CA ARG A 263 16.34 -15.37 -41.16
C ARG A 263 16.93 -15.14 -39.79
N THR A 264 17.28 -13.89 -39.48
CA THR A 264 17.59 -13.45 -38.12
C THR A 264 16.29 -13.34 -37.31
N LEU A 265 16.32 -13.67 -36.01
CA LEU A 265 15.14 -13.58 -35.11
C LEU A 265 13.91 -14.41 -35.54
N GLN A 266 14.10 -15.56 -36.20
CA GLN A 266 13.02 -16.54 -36.41
C GLN A 266 12.32 -16.90 -35.09
N LYS A 267 10.97 -16.81 -35.08
CA LYS A 267 10.09 -17.05 -33.92
C LYS A 267 10.45 -16.25 -32.66
N LYS A 268 11.08 -15.08 -32.83
CA LYS A 268 11.48 -14.17 -31.75
C LYS A 268 11.09 -12.74 -32.09
N TRP A 269 10.84 -11.92 -31.08
CA TRP A 269 10.47 -10.51 -31.29
C TRP A 269 11.52 -9.75 -32.10
N THR A 270 11.09 -8.99 -33.11
CA THR A 270 11.92 -7.96 -33.80
C THR A 270 11.74 -6.57 -33.20
N SER A 271 10.66 -6.39 -32.44
CA SER A 271 10.22 -5.14 -31.82
C SER A 271 10.63 -4.96 -30.35
N PHE A 272 11.20 -5.99 -29.71
CA PHE A 272 11.52 -5.94 -28.28
C PHE A 272 12.62 -4.92 -27.97
N LEU A 273 12.27 -3.94 -27.14
CA LEU A 273 13.20 -3.01 -26.50
C LEU A 273 12.81 -2.81 -25.03
N LYS A 274 13.79 -2.51 -24.17
CA LYS A 274 13.59 -2.09 -22.78
C LYS A 274 14.38 -0.82 -22.43
N ALA A 275 13.86 -0.03 -21.49
CA ALA A 275 14.48 1.16 -20.94
C ALA A 275 14.43 1.14 -19.41
N LYS A 276 15.36 1.86 -18.76
CA LYS A 276 15.32 2.12 -17.31
C LYS A 276 14.12 3.00 -16.98
N LEU A 277 13.29 2.59 -16.02
CA LEU A 277 12.20 3.38 -15.46
C LEU A 277 12.64 3.92 -14.10
N VAL A 278 12.63 5.25 -13.92
CA VAL A 278 13.25 5.92 -12.77
C VAL A 278 12.20 6.44 -11.79
N CYS A 279 12.29 6.05 -10.52
CA CYS A 279 11.61 6.71 -9.41
C CYS A 279 12.64 7.01 -8.32
N SER A 280 12.84 8.28 -7.98
CA SER A 280 13.96 8.75 -7.15
C SER A 280 13.69 10.15 -6.59
N MET A 281 14.35 10.49 -5.48
CA MET A 281 14.46 11.86 -4.95
C MET A 281 15.87 12.40 -5.28
N PRO A 282 16.06 13.20 -6.34
CA PRO A 282 17.37 13.70 -6.73
C PRO A 282 18.06 14.52 -5.64
N GLU A 283 17.28 15.25 -4.84
CA GLU A 283 17.73 16.15 -3.77
C GLU A 283 18.40 15.36 -2.63
N LEU A 284 17.90 14.16 -2.36
CA LEU A 284 18.38 13.24 -1.30
C LEU A 284 19.21 12.08 -1.87
N ASN A 285 19.54 12.09 -3.17
CA ASN A 285 20.22 11.02 -3.90
C ASN A 285 19.60 9.60 -3.70
N PHE A 286 18.32 9.53 -3.37
CA PHE A 286 17.63 8.28 -3.00
C PHE A 286 16.84 7.71 -4.18
N VAL A 287 16.78 6.38 -4.31
CA VAL A 287 16.16 5.69 -5.46
C VAL A 287 15.23 4.58 -4.99
N PHE A 288 14.00 4.56 -5.52
CA PHE A 288 13.03 3.48 -5.35
C PHE A 288 13.17 2.54 -6.56
N ASN A 289 14.03 1.54 -6.42
CA ASN A 289 14.55 0.73 -7.52
C ASN A 289 13.89 -0.66 -7.68
N VAL A 290 12.78 -0.91 -6.99
CA VAL A 290 11.92 -2.08 -7.19
C VAL A 290 10.51 -1.59 -7.48
N VAL A 291 9.96 -1.90 -8.66
CA VAL A 291 8.54 -1.67 -8.95
C VAL A 291 7.72 -2.83 -8.36
N GLN A 292 6.62 -2.50 -7.68
CA GLN A 292 5.67 -3.46 -7.08
C GLN A 292 4.42 -3.61 -7.95
N ASP A 293 3.87 -2.51 -8.43
CA ASP A 293 2.65 -2.49 -9.26
C ASP A 293 2.61 -1.29 -10.21
N ILE A 294 1.86 -1.41 -11.33
CA ILE A 294 1.66 -0.37 -12.35
C ILE A 294 0.19 -0.34 -12.79
N PHE A 295 -0.39 0.86 -12.87
CA PHE A 295 -1.75 1.10 -13.38
C PHE A 295 -1.73 2.00 -14.63
N THR A 296 -2.45 1.60 -15.69
CA THR A 296 -2.64 2.43 -16.89
C THR A 296 -3.87 3.33 -16.76
N LEU A 297 -3.68 4.60 -16.40
CA LEU A 297 -4.74 5.61 -16.48
C LEU A 297 -4.91 6.06 -17.94
N LYS A 298 -5.85 5.43 -18.65
CA LYS A 298 -6.05 5.63 -20.11
C LYS A 298 -6.55 7.04 -20.42
N GLY A 299 -6.00 7.63 -21.48
CA GLY A 299 -6.34 8.97 -21.98
C GLY A 299 -7.53 8.98 -22.94
N ALA A 300 -8.02 10.17 -23.28
CA ALA A 300 -8.96 10.34 -24.39
C ALA A 300 -8.25 10.08 -25.73
N GLU A 301 -7.06 10.67 -25.92
CA GLU A 301 -6.07 10.21 -26.90
C GLU A 301 -5.00 9.34 -26.22
N TRP A 302 -4.32 8.50 -27.00
CA TRP A 302 -3.28 7.60 -26.47
C TRP A 302 -2.11 8.35 -25.80
N LYS A 303 -1.88 9.61 -26.18
CA LYS A 303 -0.85 10.51 -25.62
C LYS A 303 -1.17 11.02 -24.22
N ASP A 304 -2.45 11.02 -23.83
CA ASP A 304 -2.92 11.49 -22.51
C ASP A 304 -3.00 10.34 -21.49
N THR A 305 -2.52 9.16 -21.90
CA THR A 305 -2.38 7.98 -21.05
C THR A 305 -1.17 8.14 -20.14
N VAL A 306 -1.37 7.84 -18.86
CA VAL A 306 -0.34 7.93 -17.82
C VAL A 306 -0.20 6.57 -17.15
N PHE A 307 1.02 6.05 -17.08
CA PHE A 307 1.35 4.92 -16.21
C PHE A 307 1.61 5.48 -14.81
N TYR A 308 0.78 5.11 -13.84
CA TYR A 308 1.08 5.28 -12.42
C TYR A 308 1.76 4.02 -11.90
N GLY A 309 2.72 4.15 -10.99
CA GLY A 309 3.48 3.01 -10.48
C GLY A 309 3.91 3.16 -9.04
N VAL A 310 3.86 2.05 -8.30
CA VAL A 310 4.36 1.92 -6.93
C VAL A 310 5.76 1.36 -6.95
N PHE A 311 6.67 2.01 -6.22
CA PHE A 311 8.08 1.64 -6.11
C PHE A 311 8.53 1.60 -4.66
N THR A 312 9.40 0.65 -4.33
CA THR A 312 10.12 0.57 -3.04
C THR A 312 11.63 0.53 -3.28
N SER A 313 12.43 0.68 -2.22
CA SER A 313 13.90 0.49 -2.27
C SER A 313 14.28 -0.96 -2.01
N GLN A 314 15.27 -1.50 -2.73
CA GLN A 314 15.88 -2.78 -2.37
C GLN A 314 16.74 -2.71 -1.10
N TRP A 315 17.17 -1.49 -0.71
CA TRP A 315 18.03 -1.25 0.45
C TRP A 315 17.26 -0.46 1.51
N GLY A 316 17.09 -1.08 2.67
CA GLY A 316 16.39 -0.47 3.81
C GLY A 316 15.01 -1.07 4.01
N ASN A 317 14.89 -1.90 5.04
CA ASN A 317 13.61 -2.47 5.51
C ASN A 317 12.81 -1.43 6.33
N VAL A 318 12.76 -0.18 5.86
CA VAL A 318 12.31 1.03 6.59
C VAL A 318 10.94 1.53 6.10
N GLY A 319 10.16 0.67 5.43
CA GLY A 319 8.82 0.99 4.95
C GLY A 319 8.75 2.17 3.98
N LEU A 320 9.76 2.34 3.11
CA LEU A 320 9.83 3.46 2.17
C LEU A 320 9.20 3.08 0.82
N SER A 321 8.05 3.68 0.52
CA SER A 321 7.34 3.54 -0.75
C SER A 321 7.22 4.89 -1.46
N ALA A 322 7.12 4.86 -2.80
CA ALA A 322 6.83 6.02 -3.61
C ALA A 322 5.86 5.70 -4.75
N VAL A 323 5.05 6.68 -5.13
CA VAL A 323 4.23 6.65 -6.35
C VAL A 323 4.87 7.57 -7.38
N CYS A 324 5.26 7.02 -8.53
CA CYS A 324 5.73 7.79 -9.68
C CYS A 324 4.73 7.68 -10.84
N ALA A 325 4.63 8.74 -11.65
CA ALA A 325 3.70 8.83 -12.78
C ALA A 325 4.46 9.17 -14.07
N TYR A 326 4.15 8.48 -15.17
CA TYR A 326 4.89 8.57 -16.43
C TYR A 326 3.92 8.75 -17.61
N ASN A 327 4.09 9.81 -18.40
CA ASN A 327 3.26 10.01 -19.60
C ASN A 327 3.75 9.11 -20.75
N VAL A 328 2.84 8.40 -21.42
CA VAL A 328 3.14 7.47 -22.54
C VAL A 328 3.93 8.14 -23.68
N SER A 329 3.74 9.43 -23.94
CA SER A 329 4.49 10.17 -24.97
C SER A 329 5.99 10.29 -24.64
N ALA A 330 6.37 10.46 -23.37
CA ALA A 330 7.77 10.48 -22.94
C ALA A 330 8.41 9.08 -23.03
N VAL A 331 7.62 8.03 -22.73
CA VAL A 331 8.03 6.63 -22.93
C VAL A 331 8.28 6.35 -24.43
N GLU A 332 7.35 6.75 -25.30
CA GLU A 332 7.48 6.63 -26.75
C GLU A 332 8.65 7.45 -27.32
N GLU A 333 8.97 8.62 -26.76
CA GLU A 333 10.15 9.42 -27.14
C GLU A 333 11.46 8.66 -26.88
N VAL A 334 11.63 8.07 -25.69
CA VAL A 334 12.78 7.22 -25.39
C VAL A 334 12.89 6.05 -26.38
N PHE A 335 11.80 5.32 -26.64
CA PHE A 335 11.82 4.20 -27.57
C PHE A 335 12.03 4.60 -29.05
N SER A 336 11.56 5.77 -29.48
CA SER A 336 11.63 6.21 -30.88
C SER A 336 12.88 7.02 -31.24
N LYS A 337 13.45 7.78 -30.29
CA LYS A 337 14.62 8.67 -30.52
C LYS A 337 15.86 8.24 -29.74
N GLY A 338 15.69 7.63 -28.57
CA GLY A 338 16.78 7.31 -27.63
C GLY A 338 17.89 6.45 -28.23
N LYS A 339 19.08 6.55 -27.64
CA LYS A 339 20.26 5.73 -27.94
C LYS A 339 20.16 4.36 -27.28
N TYR A 340 20.84 3.41 -27.89
CA TYR A 340 20.95 2.03 -27.41
C TYR A 340 22.20 1.89 -26.53
N MET A 341 22.23 0.91 -25.64
CA MET A 341 23.47 0.46 -25.02
C MET A 341 24.12 -0.67 -25.84
N GLN A 342 25.45 -0.71 -25.86
CA GLN A 342 26.26 -1.76 -26.46
C GLN A 342 27.19 -2.39 -25.40
N LYS A 343 27.45 -3.69 -25.53
CA LYS A 343 28.53 -4.38 -24.81
C LYS A 343 29.90 -3.99 -25.35
N ALA A 344 30.75 -3.42 -24.51
CA ALA A 344 32.18 -3.23 -24.75
C ALA A 344 32.99 -4.26 -23.95
N THR A 345 33.90 -4.96 -24.60
CA THR A 345 34.92 -5.78 -23.94
C THR A 345 36.06 -4.88 -23.49
N VAL A 346 36.25 -4.74 -22.18
CA VAL A 346 37.45 -4.10 -21.62
C VAL A 346 38.58 -5.15 -21.63
N GLU A 347 39.83 -4.72 -21.82
CA GLU A 347 40.98 -5.57 -22.20
C GLU A 347 41.34 -6.70 -21.21
N GLN A 348 40.70 -6.76 -20.04
CA GLN A 348 40.87 -7.80 -19.02
C GLN A 348 39.51 -8.39 -18.60
N SER A 349 38.89 -9.12 -19.55
CA SER A 349 37.73 -10.02 -19.46
C SER A 349 36.35 -9.46 -19.05
N HIS A 350 36.25 -8.30 -18.41
CA HIS A 350 34.94 -7.74 -18.03
C HIS A 350 34.20 -7.11 -19.21
N THR A 351 32.97 -7.56 -19.45
CA THR A 351 32.02 -6.93 -20.39
C THR A 351 31.28 -5.81 -19.68
N LYS A 352 31.46 -4.56 -20.13
CA LYS A 352 30.71 -3.40 -19.64
C LYS A 352 29.68 -2.96 -20.67
N TRP A 353 28.62 -2.29 -20.24
CA TRP A 353 27.66 -1.67 -21.15
C TRP A 353 27.91 -0.17 -21.25
N VAL A 354 27.87 0.35 -22.47
CA VAL A 354 28.15 1.76 -22.78
C VAL A 354 27.21 2.28 -23.87
N ARG A 355 26.99 3.59 -23.90
CA ARG A 355 26.20 4.29 -24.93
C ARG A 355 26.69 3.98 -26.35
N TYR A 356 25.80 3.46 -27.20
CA TYR A 356 26.09 3.24 -28.62
C TYR A 356 26.09 4.58 -29.39
N ASN A 357 27.28 5.01 -29.79
CA ASN A 357 27.49 6.25 -30.55
C ASN A 357 27.68 6.03 -32.07
N GLY A 358 27.57 4.79 -32.56
CA GLY A 358 27.67 4.48 -34.00
C GLY A 358 26.41 4.79 -34.81
N VAL A 359 26.42 4.43 -36.09
CA VAL A 359 25.31 4.66 -37.02
C VAL A 359 24.24 3.56 -36.87
N THR A 360 23.14 3.90 -36.20
CA THR A 360 21.94 3.04 -36.12
C THR A 360 21.45 2.63 -37.51
N PRO A 361 21.09 1.35 -37.74
CA PRO A 361 20.46 0.91 -38.99
C PRO A 361 19.13 1.63 -39.30
N SER A 362 18.77 1.61 -40.58
CA SER A 362 17.45 2.02 -41.07
C SER A 362 16.79 0.82 -41.77
N PRO A 363 15.49 0.51 -41.51
CA PRO A 363 14.61 1.16 -40.53
C PRO A 363 15.10 0.97 -39.08
N ARG A 364 14.62 1.83 -38.16
CA ARG A 364 15.07 1.86 -36.76
C ARG A 364 14.85 0.49 -36.07
N PRO A 365 15.89 -0.14 -35.51
CA PRO A 365 15.76 -1.40 -34.77
C PRO A 365 14.77 -1.26 -33.59
N GLY A 366 13.81 -2.18 -33.48
CA GLY A 366 12.76 -2.12 -32.44
C GLY A 366 11.58 -1.16 -32.72
N ALA A 367 11.48 -0.60 -33.94
CA ALA A 367 10.28 0.15 -34.38
C ALA A 367 9.22 -0.79 -34.99
N CYS A 368 7.95 -0.39 -34.88
CA CYS A 368 6.85 -1.11 -35.53
C CYS A 368 6.77 -0.76 -37.03
N ILE A 369 6.09 -1.61 -37.80
CA ILE A 369 5.90 -1.39 -39.23
C ILE A 369 4.90 -0.25 -39.44
N ASN A 370 5.37 0.86 -40.00
CA ASN A 370 4.57 2.07 -40.25
C ASN A 370 4.44 2.38 -41.75
N ASN A 371 3.68 3.42 -42.11
CA ASN A 371 3.42 3.80 -43.51
C ASN A 371 4.67 4.25 -44.28
N LEU A 372 5.72 4.72 -43.61
CA LEU A 372 7.00 5.02 -44.27
C LEU A 372 7.72 3.73 -44.67
N MET A 373 7.71 2.72 -43.80
CA MET A 373 8.33 1.41 -44.06
C MET A 373 7.56 0.62 -45.13
N ARG A 374 6.22 0.69 -45.14
CA ARG A 374 5.37 0.12 -46.21
C ARG A 374 5.70 0.72 -47.59
N ARG A 375 5.95 2.03 -47.67
CA ARG A 375 6.43 2.70 -48.91
C ARG A 375 7.84 2.27 -49.34
N GLN A 376 8.58 1.56 -48.49
CA GLN A 376 9.88 0.95 -48.78
C GLN A 376 9.76 -0.58 -49.00
N ASN A 377 8.54 -1.08 -49.26
CA ASN A 377 8.18 -2.51 -49.42
C ASN A 377 8.33 -3.39 -48.17
N ILE A 378 8.61 -2.78 -47.00
CA ILE A 378 8.69 -3.47 -45.71
C ILE A 378 7.26 -3.52 -45.12
N ASN A 379 6.51 -4.54 -45.55
CA ASN A 379 5.09 -4.70 -45.17
C ASN A 379 4.88 -5.48 -43.86
N SER A 380 5.90 -6.22 -43.39
CA SER A 380 5.88 -6.99 -42.14
C SER A 380 7.28 -7.05 -41.51
N SER A 381 7.39 -7.55 -40.27
CA SER A 381 8.68 -7.78 -39.61
C SER A 381 9.57 -8.80 -40.33
N LEU A 382 8.98 -9.72 -41.09
CA LEU A 382 9.71 -10.73 -41.87
C LEU A 382 10.58 -10.06 -42.94
N HIS A 383 10.10 -8.94 -43.52
CA HIS A 383 10.80 -8.18 -44.58
C HIS A 383 11.84 -7.19 -44.02
N LEU A 384 12.12 -7.21 -42.70
CA LEU A 384 13.13 -6.32 -42.12
C LEU A 384 14.56 -6.76 -42.55
N PRO A 385 15.45 -5.83 -42.94
CA PRO A 385 16.82 -6.17 -43.27
C PRO A 385 17.54 -6.89 -42.12
N ASP A 386 18.29 -7.96 -42.42
CA ASP A 386 19.08 -8.70 -41.43
C ASP A 386 19.99 -7.78 -40.58
N LYS A 387 20.50 -6.67 -41.14
CA LYS A 387 21.27 -5.65 -40.40
C LYS A 387 20.47 -4.99 -39.25
N THR A 388 19.18 -4.72 -39.46
CA THR A 388 18.28 -4.16 -38.44
C THR A 388 17.91 -5.22 -37.40
N LEU A 389 17.62 -6.44 -37.85
CA LEU A 389 17.28 -7.58 -36.98
C LEU A 389 18.44 -8.00 -36.08
N GLN A 390 19.64 -8.09 -36.64
CA GLN A 390 20.88 -8.36 -35.91
C GLN A 390 21.16 -7.26 -34.86
N PHE A 391 20.90 -5.99 -35.20
CA PHE A 391 21.13 -4.89 -34.29
C PHE A 391 20.22 -4.95 -33.06
N VAL A 392 18.89 -5.07 -33.23
CA VAL A 392 17.96 -5.16 -32.08
C VAL A 392 18.22 -6.40 -31.23
N ARG A 393 18.64 -7.52 -31.86
CA ARG A 393 19.02 -8.74 -31.15
C ARG A 393 20.15 -8.53 -30.14
N ASP A 394 21.16 -7.74 -30.53
CA ASP A 394 22.36 -7.51 -29.72
C ASP A 394 22.25 -6.25 -28.84
N HIS A 395 21.34 -5.31 -29.17
CA HIS A 395 21.13 -4.03 -28.48
C HIS A 395 19.65 -3.82 -28.04
N PRO A 396 19.07 -4.70 -27.19
CA PRO A 396 17.68 -4.58 -26.73
C PRO A 396 17.48 -3.51 -25.63
N LEU A 397 18.56 -3.03 -25.01
CA LEU A 397 18.53 -2.06 -23.91
C LEU A 397 18.80 -0.64 -24.44
N LEU A 398 17.97 0.32 -24.02
CA LEU A 398 18.15 1.74 -24.26
C LEU A 398 18.92 2.41 -23.12
N GLU A 399 19.75 3.37 -23.49
CA GLU A 399 20.62 4.17 -22.63
C GLU A 399 19.83 5.28 -21.91
N ASP A 400 19.02 6.03 -22.67
CA ASP A 400 18.32 7.20 -22.14
C ASP A 400 17.12 6.72 -21.27
N PRO A 401 16.99 7.17 -20.00
CA PRO A 401 15.99 6.65 -19.07
C PRO A 401 14.60 7.30 -19.25
N VAL A 402 13.55 6.60 -18.83
CA VAL A 402 12.21 7.16 -18.64
C VAL A 402 12.13 7.81 -17.26
N LEU A 403 11.92 9.13 -17.24
CA LEU A 403 11.77 9.96 -16.03
C LEU A 403 10.28 10.21 -15.70
N PRO A 404 9.92 10.41 -14.41
CA PRO A 404 8.55 10.69 -14.01
C PRO A 404 8.14 12.14 -14.33
N ILE A 405 6.83 12.40 -14.38
CA ILE A 405 6.27 13.73 -14.66
C ILE A 405 6.71 14.71 -13.57
N GLY A 406 7.54 15.68 -13.94
CA GLY A 406 8.14 16.66 -13.01
C GLY A 406 9.47 16.20 -12.37
N ASN A 407 10.06 15.09 -12.84
CA ASN A 407 11.33 14.51 -12.36
C ASN A 407 11.38 14.11 -10.86
N LYS A 408 10.25 14.17 -10.15
CA LYS A 408 10.07 13.72 -8.75
C LYS A 408 8.92 12.71 -8.63
N PRO A 409 8.80 11.96 -7.53
CA PRO A 409 7.60 11.19 -7.22
C PRO A 409 6.40 12.10 -6.95
N ARG A 410 5.19 11.54 -7.10
CA ARG A 410 3.93 12.19 -6.72
C ARG A 410 3.64 12.07 -5.23
N LEU A 411 3.93 10.89 -4.67
CA LEU A 411 3.77 10.57 -3.26
C LEU A 411 5.02 9.81 -2.79
N ILE A 412 5.44 10.06 -1.56
CA ILE A 412 6.45 9.29 -0.83
C ILE A 412 5.84 9.01 0.55
N THR A 413 5.87 7.76 0.98
CA THR A 413 5.48 7.35 2.34
C THR A 413 6.63 6.62 3.01
N LYS A 414 6.63 6.72 4.35
CA LYS A 414 7.58 6.07 5.24
C LYS A 414 6.82 5.15 6.19
N ASP A 415 7.46 4.10 6.67
CA ASP A 415 6.90 3.09 7.59
C ASP A 415 5.69 2.29 7.00
N VAL A 416 5.47 2.38 5.67
CA VAL A 416 4.37 1.76 4.89
C VAL A 416 4.89 1.15 3.59
N ASN A 417 4.69 -0.16 3.38
CA ASN A 417 4.97 -0.81 2.09
C ASN A 417 3.68 -0.85 1.25
N TYR A 418 3.65 -0.15 0.12
CA TYR A 418 2.56 -0.27 -0.86
C TYR A 418 2.77 -1.50 -1.76
N THR A 419 1.69 -2.23 -2.05
CA THR A 419 1.69 -3.46 -2.85
C THR A 419 0.93 -3.34 -4.17
N GLN A 420 -0.09 -2.49 -4.23
CA GLN A 420 -1.02 -2.35 -5.36
C GLN A 420 -1.46 -0.89 -5.56
N ILE A 421 -1.82 -0.50 -6.78
CA ILE A 421 -2.27 0.85 -7.14
C ILE A 421 -3.39 0.84 -8.18
N VAL A 422 -4.41 1.68 -7.96
CA VAL A 422 -5.48 1.98 -8.92
C VAL A 422 -5.71 3.49 -8.94
N VAL A 423 -6.01 4.06 -10.11
CA VAL A 423 -6.23 5.52 -10.26
C VAL A 423 -7.52 5.82 -11.02
N GLU A 424 -8.38 6.68 -10.47
CA GLU A 424 -9.58 7.20 -11.15
C GLU A 424 -9.42 8.68 -11.50
N ARG A 425 -10.12 9.16 -12.53
CA ARG A 425 -10.34 10.58 -12.80
C ARG A 425 -11.75 10.97 -12.35
N VAL A 426 -11.84 11.90 -11.40
CA VAL A 426 -13.11 12.35 -10.83
C VAL A 426 -13.31 13.84 -11.11
N GLU A 427 -14.44 14.19 -11.73
CA GLU A 427 -14.91 15.57 -11.87
C GLU A 427 -15.56 16.03 -10.56
N ALA A 428 -15.01 17.10 -9.95
CA ALA A 428 -15.53 17.69 -8.71
C ALA A 428 -16.56 18.81 -9.01
N LEU A 429 -17.20 19.36 -7.97
CA LEU A 429 -18.25 20.39 -8.13
C LEU A 429 -17.76 21.75 -8.67
N ASP A 430 -16.45 21.94 -8.81
CA ASP A 430 -15.87 23.09 -9.49
C ASP A 430 -15.68 22.88 -11.01
N GLY A 431 -16.02 21.70 -11.53
CA GLY A 431 -15.87 21.31 -12.93
C GLY A 431 -14.45 20.89 -13.33
N ASN A 432 -13.52 20.78 -12.38
CA ASN A 432 -12.17 20.29 -12.63
C ASN A 432 -12.10 18.76 -12.41
N THR A 433 -11.30 18.08 -13.23
CA THR A 433 -10.98 16.66 -13.07
C THR A 433 -9.73 16.46 -12.23
N TYR A 434 -9.79 15.54 -11.27
CA TYR A 434 -8.70 15.21 -10.36
C TYR A 434 -8.35 13.72 -10.45
N ASP A 435 -7.05 13.40 -10.50
CA ASP A 435 -6.55 12.02 -10.40
C ASP A 435 -6.61 11.58 -8.91
N ILE A 436 -7.42 10.57 -8.61
CA ILE A 436 -7.54 9.92 -7.30
C ILE A 436 -6.67 8.68 -7.29
N ILE A 437 -5.74 8.60 -6.34
CA ILE A 437 -4.78 7.49 -6.21
C ILE A 437 -5.20 6.62 -5.02
N PHE A 438 -5.56 5.37 -5.31
CA PHE A 438 -5.83 4.33 -4.32
C PHE A 438 -4.64 3.38 -4.26
N THR A 439 -4.02 3.21 -3.08
CA THR A 439 -2.84 2.34 -2.90
C THR A 439 -3.04 1.36 -1.74
N GLY A 440 -2.95 0.06 -2.02
CA GLY A 440 -3.03 -1.02 -1.03
C GLY A 440 -1.69 -1.30 -0.36
N THR A 441 -1.70 -1.84 0.86
CA THR A 441 -0.50 -2.12 1.66
C THR A 441 -0.25 -3.61 1.93
N ASP A 442 0.95 -3.91 2.46
CA ASP A 442 1.35 -5.21 2.98
C ASP A 442 0.61 -5.68 4.25
N LYS A 443 -0.22 -4.81 4.85
CA LYS A 443 -0.98 -5.04 6.10
C LYS A 443 -2.49 -4.92 5.93
N GLY A 444 -2.99 -4.94 4.70
CA GLY A 444 -4.44 -4.96 4.44
C GLY A 444 -5.11 -3.59 4.51
N MET A 445 -4.33 -2.50 4.53
CA MET A 445 -4.84 -1.13 4.48
C MET A 445 -4.93 -0.62 3.05
N LEU A 446 -5.90 0.26 2.79
CA LEU A 446 -6.02 1.04 1.57
C LEU A 446 -5.88 2.52 1.91
N HIS A 447 -4.94 3.21 1.27
CA HIS A 447 -4.84 4.67 1.32
C HIS A 447 -5.53 5.26 0.10
N LYS A 448 -6.33 6.30 0.32
CA LYS A 448 -6.96 7.12 -0.73
C LYS A 448 -6.35 8.51 -0.71
N SER A 449 -5.87 8.94 -1.87
CA SER A 449 -5.19 10.23 -2.03
C SER A 449 -5.71 11.00 -3.24
N VAL A 450 -5.65 12.33 -3.20
CA VAL A 450 -5.99 13.21 -4.34
C VAL A 450 -4.76 13.99 -4.78
N LEU A 451 -4.51 14.02 -6.10
CA LEU A 451 -3.50 14.88 -6.71
C LEU A 451 -4.10 16.28 -6.93
N PHE A 452 -3.63 17.29 -6.19
CA PHE A 452 -4.12 18.67 -6.25
C PHE A 452 -2.98 19.65 -6.50
N GLU A 453 -3.08 20.44 -7.58
CA GLU A 453 -2.07 21.45 -8.00
C GLU A 453 -0.62 20.92 -8.10
N GLY A 454 -0.46 19.60 -8.26
CA GLY A 454 0.83 18.91 -8.45
C GLY A 454 1.33 18.11 -7.25
N GLU A 455 0.79 18.38 -6.05
CA GLU A 455 1.09 17.69 -4.79
C GLU A 455 -0.03 16.72 -4.40
N VAL A 456 0.29 15.71 -3.59
CA VAL A 456 -0.67 14.68 -3.17
C VAL A 456 -1.12 14.89 -1.72
N HIS A 457 -2.44 14.86 -1.49
CA HIS A 457 -3.08 14.87 -0.17
C HIS A 457 -3.70 13.50 0.10
N ILE A 458 -3.25 12.81 1.16
CA ILE A 458 -3.87 11.55 1.59
C ILE A 458 -5.15 11.88 2.37
N VAL A 459 -6.30 11.59 1.77
CA VAL A 459 -7.64 11.85 2.33
C VAL A 459 -7.90 10.92 3.51
N GLU A 460 -7.75 9.61 3.29
CA GLU A 460 -8.12 8.60 4.28
C GLU A 460 -7.33 7.30 4.14
N GLU A 461 -7.13 6.63 5.27
CA GLU A 461 -6.55 5.29 5.44
C GLU A 461 -7.66 4.35 5.96
N MET A 462 -7.77 3.16 5.38
CA MET A 462 -8.87 2.23 5.64
C MET A 462 -8.33 0.82 5.84
N GLN A 463 -8.53 0.23 7.02
CA GLN A 463 -8.21 -1.19 7.24
C GLN A 463 -9.25 -2.07 6.52
N LEU A 464 -8.96 -2.51 5.30
CA LEU A 464 -9.89 -3.33 4.52
C LEU A 464 -9.92 -4.77 5.03
N LEU A 465 -8.75 -5.37 5.28
CA LEU A 465 -8.63 -6.78 5.66
C LEU A 465 -8.66 -6.94 7.19
N LYS A 466 -9.29 -8.01 7.69
CA LYS A 466 -9.40 -8.31 9.13
C LYS A 466 -8.08 -8.66 9.81
N SER A 467 -7.06 -9.00 9.02
CA SER A 467 -5.74 -9.46 9.48
C SER A 467 -4.65 -8.68 8.74
N ASP A 468 -3.49 -8.54 9.35
CA ASP A 468 -2.27 -8.00 8.77
C ASP A 468 -1.72 -8.93 7.66
N GLU A 469 -2.37 -8.92 6.49
CA GLU A 469 -1.96 -9.64 5.29
C GLU A 469 -1.89 -8.68 4.09
N PRO A 470 -1.07 -8.95 3.06
CA PRO A 470 -0.93 -8.05 1.92
C PRO A 470 -2.18 -8.04 1.03
N ILE A 471 -2.58 -6.86 0.55
CA ILE A 471 -3.47 -6.73 -0.61
C ILE A 471 -2.69 -7.19 -1.84
N LYS A 472 -3.15 -8.25 -2.50
CA LYS A 472 -2.46 -8.91 -3.63
C LYS A 472 -3.03 -8.55 -4.99
N ASN A 473 -4.28 -8.08 -5.03
CA ASN A 473 -4.93 -7.55 -6.21
C ASN A 473 -5.86 -6.41 -5.81
N LEU A 474 -5.94 -5.35 -6.62
CA LEU A 474 -6.83 -4.21 -6.39
C LEU A 474 -7.49 -3.79 -7.71
N LEU A 475 -8.83 -3.78 -7.74
CA LEU A 475 -9.64 -3.31 -8.87
C LEU A 475 -10.62 -2.21 -8.44
N LEU A 476 -11.11 -1.44 -9.42
CA LEU A 476 -12.13 -0.41 -9.29
C LEU A 476 -13.20 -0.60 -10.36
N SER A 477 -14.47 -0.49 -10.00
CA SER A 477 -15.57 -0.20 -10.92
C SER A 477 -15.90 1.29 -10.86
N SER A 478 -15.86 1.95 -12.02
CA SER A 478 -16.33 3.33 -12.16
C SER A 478 -17.87 3.40 -12.27
N GLU A 479 -18.52 2.29 -12.61
CA GLU A 479 -19.99 2.20 -12.62
C GLU A 479 -20.55 2.09 -11.19
N THR A 480 -20.16 1.06 -10.42
CA THR A 480 -20.68 0.81 -9.06
C THR A 480 -19.93 1.57 -7.96
N ARG A 481 -18.97 2.44 -8.33
CA ARG A 481 -18.16 3.26 -7.41
C ARG A 481 -17.55 2.42 -6.27
N SER A 482 -17.09 1.22 -6.63
CA SER A 482 -16.64 0.18 -5.70
C SER A 482 -15.20 -0.25 -6.00
N MET A 483 -14.40 -0.32 -4.95
CA MET A 483 -13.07 -0.96 -4.92
C MET A 483 -13.22 -2.44 -4.55
N TYR A 484 -12.40 -3.30 -5.14
CA TYR A 484 -12.33 -4.73 -4.82
C TYR A 484 -10.86 -5.11 -4.51
N ALA A 485 -10.61 -5.63 -3.31
CA ALA A 485 -9.28 -6.04 -2.85
C ALA A 485 -9.23 -7.57 -2.63
N GLY A 486 -8.25 -8.24 -3.23
CA GLY A 486 -8.01 -9.68 -3.08
C GLY A 486 -6.80 -9.99 -2.18
N SER A 487 -6.92 -10.98 -1.31
CA SER A 487 -5.90 -11.38 -0.32
C SER A 487 -5.71 -12.91 -0.23
N ASP A 488 -4.99 -13.41 0.79
CA ASP A 488 -4.94 -14.85 1.04
C ASP A 488 -6.18 -15.36 1.77
N SER A 489 -6.85 -14.54 2.60
CA SER A 489 -8.06 -14.93 3.32
C SER A 489 -9.37 -14.73 2.55
N GLY A 490 -9.48 -13.77 1.62
CA GLY A 490 -10.73 -13.49 0.91
C GLY A 490 -10.68 -12.39 -0.15
N VAL A 491 -11.87 -11.90 -0.52
CA VAL A 491 -12.09 -10.71 -1.33
C VAL A 491 -12.95 -9.72 -0.54
N VAL A 492 -12.57 -8.44 -0.55
CA VAL A 492 -13.28 -7.36 0.16
C VAL A 492 -13.71 -6.29 -0.83
N GLN A 493 -14.97 -5.86 -0.74
CA GLN A 493 -15.54 -4.74 -1.49
C GLN A 493 -15.76 -3.53 -0.57
N SER A 494 -15.31 -2.37 -1.02
CA SER A 494 -15.47 -1.06 -0.36
C SER A 494 -16.05 -0.05 -1.34
N PRO A 495 -16.91 0.91 -0.93
CA PRO A 495 -17.14 2.11 -1.72
C PRO A 495 -15.84 2.92 -1.90
N THR A 496 -15.78 3.77 -2.92
CA THR A 496 -14.66 4.70 -3.15
C THR A 496 -14.58 5.87 -2.17
N ALA A 497 -15.61 6.12 -1.36
CA ALA A 497 -15.65 7.21 -0.39
C ALA A 497 -16.65 6.95 0.75
N PHE A 498 -16.29 7.35 1.97
CA PHE A 498 -17.13 7.21 3.16
C PHE A 498 -17.76 8.55 3.59
N CYS A 499 -18.30 9.33 2.64
CA CYS A 499 -18.73 10.72 2.85
C CYS A 499 -19.61 10.94 4.10
N SER A 500 -20.53 10.03 4.41
CA SER A 500 -21.42 10.12 5.57
C SER A 500 -20.70 10.07 6.93
N ARG A 501 -19.43 9.64 6.98
CA ARG A 501 -18.57 9.70 8.17
C ARG A 501 -18.12 11.12 8.51
N TYR A 502 -18.16 12.06 7.56
CA TYR A 502 -17.86 13.48 7.82
C TYR A 502 -19.12 14.19 8.35
N THR A 503 -19.12 14.47 9.65
CA THR A 503 -20.34 14.81 10.42
C THR A 503 -20.65 16.30 10.49
N SER A 504 -19.82 17.15 9.91
CA SER A 504 -20.03 18.60 9.79
C SER A 504 -19.58 19.09 8.42
N CYS A 505 -20.02 20.29 8.03
CA CYS A 505 -19.55 20.90 6.78
C CYS A 505 -18.04 21.07 6.78
N GLN A 506 -17.49 21.50 7.92
CA GLN A 506 -16.08 21.71 8.15
C GLN A 506 -15.28 20.42 7.91
N ASP A 507 -15.69 19.31 8.51
CA ASP A 507 -15.04 18.01 8.35
C ASP A 507 -15.13 17.52 6.89
N CYS A 508 -16.30 17.69 6.26
CA CYS A 508 -16.56 17.32 4.86
C CYS A 508 -15.71 18.12 3.86
N VAL A 509 -15.47 19.41 4.11
CA VAL A 509 -14.64 20.28 3.26
C VAL A 509 -13.15 20.09 3.54
N LEU A 510 -12.75 19.93 4.81
CA LEU A 510 -11.36 19.68 5.20
C LEU A 510 -10.85 18.29 4.78
N ALA A 511 -11.74 17.31 4.61
CA ALA A 511 -11.41 16.03 3.98
C ALA A 511 -10.77 16.21 2.60
N ARG A 512 -11.17 17.26 1.85
CA ARG A 512 -10.74 17.56 0.47
C ARG A 512 -11.00 16.40 -0.50
N ASP A 513 -12.07 15.65 -0.23
CA ASP A 513 -12.47 14.46 -0.98
C ASP A 513 -13.31 14.83 -2.22
N PRO A 514 -12.86 14.52 -3.45
CA PRO A 514 -13.60 14.86 -4.67
C PRO A 514 -14.95 14.15 -4.81
N TYR A 515 -15.15 13.00 -4.17
CA TYR A 515 -16.43 12.30 -4.17
C TYR A 515 -17.44 12.96 -3.22
N CYS A 516 -17.01 13.74 -2.22
CA CYS A 516 -17.86 14.19 -1.12
C CYS A 516 -18.14 15.70 -1.11
N ALA A 517 -19.39 16.07 -0.83
CA ALA A 517 -19.79 17.46 -0.63
C ALA A 517 -20.84 17.59 0.48
N TRP A 518 -20.85 18.73 1.16
CA TRP A 518 -21.82 19.01 2.21
C TRP A 518 -23.15 19.49 1.65
N ASP A 519 -24.26 18.93 2.15
CA ASP A 519 -25.61 19.41 1.86
C ASP A 519 -26.13 20.29 3.01
N PRO A 520 -26.31 21.62 2.81
CA PRO A 520 -26.80 22.52 3.84
C PRO A 520 -28.26 22.28 4.29
N LYS A 521 -29.06 21.56 3.51
CA LYS A 521 -30.50 21.31 3.76
C LYS A 521 -30.69 20.06 4.61
N SER A 522 -30.03 18.95 4.29
CA SER A 522 -30.05 17.75 5.14
C SER A 522 -29.08 17.85 6.32
N ARG A 523 -28.09 18.75 6.24
CA ARG A 523 -27.00 18.91 7.21
C ARG A 523 -26.16 17.63 7.33
N THR A 524 -25.82 17.05 6.17
CA THR A 524 -25.01 15.84 6.05
C THR A 524 -23.98 16.00 4.93
N CYS A 525 -22.82 15.36 5.07
CA CYS A 525 -21.89 15.15 3.95
C CYS A 525 -22.39 13.97 3.12
N ILE A 526 -22.43 14.11 1.79
CA ILE A 526 -22.98 13.13 0.86
C ILE A 526 -22.05 12.93 -0.33
N SER A 527 -22.22 11.83 -1.07
CA SER A 527 -21.58 11.64 -2.37
C SER A 527 -22.17 12.62 -3.40
N ILE A 528 -21.32 13.22 -4.22
CA ILE A 528 -21.75 14.10 -5.33
C ILE A 528 -22.48 13.32 -6.43
N PHE A 529 -22.26 12.00 -6.51
CA PHE A 529 -22.87 11.13 -7.50
C PHE A 529 -24.34 10.84 -7.15
N ASP A 530 -24.62 10.62 -5.87
CA ASP A 530 -25.97 10.38 -5.31
C ASP A 530 -26.87 11.63 -5.45
N ALA A 531 -26.26 12.82 -5.56
CA ALA A 531 -26.95 14.09 -5.67
C ALA A 531 -27.44 14.38 -7.11
N PRO A 532 -28.75 14.58 -7.35
CA PRO A 532 -29.29 15.00 -8.64
C PRO A 532 -28.68 16.33 -9.12
N SER A 533 -28.56 16.53 -10.44
CA SER A 533 -27.85 17.67 -11.03
C SER A 533 -28.37 19.05 -10.60
N GLN A 534 -29.66 19.17 -10.25
CA GLN A 534 -30.22 20.42 -9.68
C GLN A 534 -29.75 20.67 -8.23
N GLN A 535 -29.51 19.61 -7.46
CA GLN A 535 -29.04 19.66 -6.08
C GLN A 535 -27.53 19.94 -5.98
N ARG A 536 -26.72 19.48 -6.94
CA ARG A 536 -25.26 19.72 -6.96
C ARG A 536 -24.88 21.20 -6.81
N ARG A 537 -25.65 22.12 -7.43
CA ARG A 537 -25.46 23.59 -7.36
C ARG A 537 -25.59 24.21 -5.96
N ARG A 538 -26.17 23.49 -4.99
CA ARG A 538 -26.36 23.96 -3.60
C ARG A 538 -25.57 23.14 -2.57
N LEU A 539 -24.66 22.28 -3.03
CA LEU A 539 -23.71 21.57 -2.17
C LEU A 539 -22.44 22.41 -1.98
N VAL A 540 -21.73 22.18 -0.88
CA VAL A 540 -20.47 22.88 -0.56
C VAL A 540 -19.31 21.88 -0.62
N GLN A 541 -18.34 22.15 -1.49
CA GLN A 541 -17.10 21.41 -1.64
C GLN A 541 -15.95 22.39 -1.91
N SER A 542 -14.72 22.04 -1.49
CA SER A 542 -13.52 22.76 -1.88
C SER A 542 -12.29 21.88 -1.69
N LEU A 543 -11.62 21.47 -2.79
CA LEU A 543 -10.40 20.66 -2.70
C LEU A 543 -9.17 21.46 -2.26
N ARG A 544 -9.29 22.80 -2.18
CA ARG A 544 -8.35 23.66 -1.44
C ARG A 544 -8.53 23.58 0.09
N GLY A 545 -9.54 22.86 0.59
CA GLY A 545 -9.87 22.75 2.02
C GLY A 545 -10.46 24.04 2.63
N ASP A 546 -11.02 24.91 1.79
CA ASP A 546 -11.51 26.24 2.19
C ASP A 546 -12.86 26.17 2.92
N ALA A 547 -12.81 25.87 4.22
CA ALA A 547 -13.99 25.68 5.07
C ALA A 547 -14.76 26.97 5.41
N ASP A 548 -14.27 28.17 5.03
CA ASP A 548 -15.02 29.43 5.14
C ASP A 548 -16.28 29.44 4.24
N ARG A 549 -16.34 28.53 3.26
CA ARG A 549 -17.51 28.29 2.40
C ARG A 549 -18.66 27.60 3.15
N CYS A 550 -18.42 27.08 4.35
CA CYS A 550 -19.45 26.47 5.15
C CYS A 550 -20.43 27.52 5.71
N PRO A 551 -21.74 27.21 5.80
CA PRO A 551 -22.68 28.08 6.49
C PRO A 551 -22.21 28.34 7.92
N SER A 552 -22.31 29.60 8.37
CA SER A 552 -21.97 30.01 9.73
C SER A 552 -22.73 29.16 10.75
N VAL A 553 -22.04 28.18 11.35
CA VAL A 553 -22.62 27.35 12.39
C VAL A 553 -22.85 28.24 13.60
N ALA A 554 -24.08 28.29 14.10
CA ALA A 554 -24.35 28.90 15.40
C ALA A 554 -23.46 28.17 16.43
N SER A 555 -22.50 28.90 17.01
CA SER A 555 -21.61 28.40 18.06
C SER A 555 -22.44 27.64 19.10
N LEU A 556 -21.99 26.44 19.52
CA LEU A 556 -22.69 25.62 20.53
C LEU A 556 -23.16 26.54 21.64
N SER A 557 -24.47 26.58 21.85
CA SER A 557 -25.00 27.49 22.86
C SER A 557 -24.57 26.98 24.22
N GLN A 558 -24.43 27.87 25.20
CA GLN A 558 -24.03 27.51 26.56
C GLN A 558 -25.04 26.56 27.26
N LYS A 559 -26.17 26.24 26.60
CA LYS A 559 -27.16 25.23 26.99
C LYS A 559 -26.85 23.82 26.46
N ASP A 560 -26.10 23.73 25.36
CA ASP A 560 -25.72 22.48 24.69
C ASP A 560 -24.46 21.85 25.29
N PHE A 561 -23.78 22.57 26.19
CA PHE A 561 -22.56 22.12 26.89
C PHE A 561 -22.89 20.99 27.88
N GLN A 562 -22.09 19.92 27.85
CA GLN A 562 -22.27 18.75 28.70
C GLN A 562 -21.93 19.09 30.16
N ARG A 563 -22.88 18.87 31.08
CA ARG A 563 -22.71 19.17 32.51
C ARG A 563 -21.93 18.07 33.20
N VAL A 564 -20.85 18.43 33.88
CA VAL A 564 -20.00 17.52 34.66
C VAL A 564 -19.97 17.99 36.10
N ALA A 565 -20.38 17.12 37.02
CA ALA A 565 -20.30 17.36 38.45
C ALA A 565 -19.09 16.62 39.04
N ALA A 566 -18.19 17.35 39.70
CA ALA A 566 -17.00 16.78 40.35
C ALA A 566 -17.02 17.10 41.85
N LYS A 567 -16.52 16.20 42.70
CA LYS A 567 -16.44 16.47 44.14
C LYS A 567 -15.17 17.28 44.44
N PRO A 568 -15.17 18.15 45.46
CA PRO A 568 -13.97 18.90 45.84
C PRO A 568 -12.77 17.95 46.08
N GLY A 569 -11.66 18.20 45.39
CA GLY A 569 -10.46 17.35 45.46
C GLY A 569 -10.54 16.01 44.70
N SER A 570 -11.67 15.67 44.04
CA SER A 570 -11.71 14.55 43.10
C SER A 570 -11.04 14.94 41.77
N SER A 571 -10.98 13.99 40.82
CA SER A 571 -10.53 14.29 39.45
C SER A 571 -11.72 14.26 38.49
N ALA A 572 -11.66 15.04 37.41
CA ALA A 572 -12.67 15.07 36.36
C ALA A 572 -12.04 14.81 34.99
N VAL A 573 -12.73 14.06 34.13
CA VAL A 573 -12.30 13.76 32.75
C VAL A 573 -13.31 14.38 31.79
N LEU A 574 -12.81 15.24 30.90
CA LEU A 574 -13.57 15.83 29.80
C LEU A 574 -13.05 15.21 28.49
N PRO A 575 -13.79 14.28 27.85
CA PRO A 575 -13.34 13.70 26.59
C PRO A 575 -13.39 14.73 25.47
N CYS A 576 -12.58 14.54 24.43
CA CYS A 576 -12.72 15.27 23.18
C CYS A 576 -12.22 14.39 22.04
N LEU A 577 -13.08 14.09 21.07
CA LEU A 577 -12.75 13.16 19.97
C LEU A 577 -12.29 13.95 18.74
N LEU A 578 -11.00 13.86 18.43
CA LEU A 578 -10.42 14.38 17.20
C LEU A 578 -10.37 13.27 16.14
N LYS A 579 -10.96 13.50 14.95
CA LYS A 579 -10.86 12.56 13.82
C LYS A 579 -9.63 12.78 12.93
N SER A 580 -9.13 14.01 12.88
CA SER A 580 -8.13 14.44 11.90
C SER A 580 -6.72 14.33 12.48
N ASN A 581 -5.93 13.42 11.93
CA ASN A 581 -4.52 13.19 12.28
C ASN A 581 -3.62 14.41 11.95
N LEU A 582 -4.10 15.34 11.12
CA LEU A 582 -3.40 16.58 10.73
C LEU A 582 -3.78 17.79 11.60
N ALA A 583 -4.78 17.64 12.47
CA ALA A 583 -5.23 18.68 13.37
C ALA A 583 -4.60 18.54 14.77
N GLN A 584 -4.59 19.64 15.52
CA GLN A 584 -4.22 19.68 16.92
C GLN A 584 -5.42 20.09 17.78
N VAL A 585 -5.48 19.64 19.04
CA VAL A 585 -6.48 20.08 20.00
C VAL A 585 -5.96 21.24 20.84
N THR A 586 -6.79 22.25 21.05
CA THR A 586 -6.58 23.35 22.00
C THR A 586 -7.76 23.40 22.95
N TRP A 587 -7.50 23.25 24.25
CA TRP A 587 -8.52 23.39 25.28
C TRP A 587 -8.60 24.84 25.77
N ARG A 588 -9.80 25.29 26.17
CA ARG A 588 -10.02 26.59 26.83
C ARG A 588 -10.80 26.44 28.11
N LEU A 589 -10.60 27.36 29.05
CA LEU A 589 -11.43 27.58 30.23
C LEU A 589 -11.92 29.03 30.23
N ASN A 590 -13.23 29.23 30.25
CA ASN A 590 -13.90 30.54 30.28
C ASN A 590 -13.39 31.50 29.18
N GLY A 591 -13.06 30.96 27.99
CA GLY A 591 -12.54 31.69 26.84
C GLY A 591 -11.01 31.87 26.78
N SER A 592 -10.27 31.49 27.82
CA SER A 592 -8.80 31.55 27.85
C SER A 592 -8.18 30.20 27.47
N ASP A 593 -7.15 30.17 26.62
CA ASP A 593 -6.43 28.95 26.25
C ASP A 593 -5.77 28.28 27.47
N LEU A 594 -5.91 26.96 27.59
CA LEU A 594 -5.31 26.13 28.63
C LEU A 594 -4.00 25.51 28.15
N THR A 595 -2.94 25.72 28.93
CA THR A 595 -1.68 24.96 28.78
C THR A 595 -1.64 23.77 29.74
N GLU A 596 -0.93 22.72 29.36
CA GLU A 596 -0.68 21.58 30.25
C GLU A 596 0.07 22.03 31.52
N ALA A 597 -0.39 21.57 32.67
CA ALA A 597 0.03 22.03 33.99
C ALA A 597 -0.19 20.93 35.04
N SER A 598 0.36 21.08 36.26
CA SER A 598 0.26 20.03 37.29
C SER A 598 -1.18 19.64 37.69
N ARG A 599 -2.19 20.48 37.41
CA ARG A 599 -3.63 20.16 37.58
C ARG A 599 -4.39 19.85 36.29
N PHE A 600 -3.81 20.10 35.10
CA PHE A 600 -4.44 19.92 33.79
C PHE A 600 -3.53 19.09 32.89
N HIS A 601 -3.88 17.84 32.63
CA HIS A 601 -3.09 16.90 31.81
C HIS A 601 -3.90 16.45 30.61
N PHE A 602 -3.28 16.34 29.44
CA PHE A 602 -3.94 15.79 28.26
C PHE A 602 -3.83 14.26 28.26
N ILE A 603 -4.95 13.57 28.04
CA ILE A 603 -5.05 12.11 28.19
C ILE A 603 -5.75 11.43 27.02
N GLY A 604 -5.27 10.25 26.65
CA GLY A 604 -5.84 9.42 25.59
C GLY A 604 -5.90 10.15 24.25
N GLU A 605 -7.03 10.03 23.54
CA GLU A 605 -7.28 10.64 22.22
C GLU A 605 -7.59 12.15 22.30
N ASN A 606 -6.79 12.93 23.04
CA ASN A 606 -6.89 14.40 23.28
C ASN A 606 -7.94 14.86 24.33
N GLY A 607 -8.37 13.99 25.24
CA GLY A 607 -9.19 14.39 26.39
C GLY A 607 -8.41 15.23 27.42
N LEU A 608 -9.12 15.96 28.27
CA LEU A 608 -8.54 16.73 29.38
C LEU A 608 -8.85 16.05 30.73
N LEU A 609 -7.80 15.81 31.51
CA LEU A 609 -7.88 15.36 32.90
C LEU A 609 -7.57 16.51 33.85
N ILE A 610 -8.51 16.79 34.74
CA ILE A 610 -8.43 17.83 35.76
C ILE A 610 -8.23 17.14 37.12
N TYR A 611 -7.06 17.29 37.73
CA TYR A 611 -6.73 16.70 39.03
C TYR A 611 -7.09 17.64 40.18
N SER A 612 -7.66 17.06 41.25
CA SER A 612 -7.96 17.75 42.51
C SER A 612 -8.81 19.01 42.33
N VAL A 613 -9.94 18.88 41.62
CA VAL A 613 -10.84 19.97 41.23
C VAL A 613 -11.20 20.84 42.45
N ALA A 614 -10.84 22.11 42.40
CA ALA A 614 -11.13 23.13 43.40
C ALA A 614 -12.17 24.15 42.85
N PRO A 615 -12.65 25.12 43.66
CA PRO A 615 -13.65 26.09 43.21
C PRO A 615 -13.22 26.92 41.98
N GLU A 616 -11.92 27.13 41.80
CA GLU A 616 -11.29 27.90 40.74
C GLU A 616 -11.34 27.20 39.36
N GLU A 617 -11.39 25.86 39.33
CA GLU A 617 -11.54 25.08 38.09
C GLU A 617 -13.00 24.99 37.61
N GLN A 618 -13.97 25.61 38.28
CA GLN A 618 -15.35 25.62 37.78
C GLN A 618 -15.50 26.57 36.59
N GLY A 619 -16.37 26.20 35.64
CA GLY A 619 -16.70 27.05 34.51
C GLY A 619 -16.94 26.29 33.21
N TYR A 620 -16.73 27.01 32.11
CA TYR A 620 -16.99 26.55 30.75
C TYR A 620 -15.69 26.09 30.11
N TYR A 621 -15.58 24.79 29.87
CA TYR A 621 -14.46 24.20 29.14
C TYR A 621 -14.85 23.99 27.69
N GLU A 622 -13.95 24.32 26.77
CA GLU A 622 -14.13 24.14 25.34
C GLU A 622 -12.96 23.36 24.75
N CYS A 623 -13.24 22.36 23.93
CA CYS A 623 -12.24 21.68 23.13
C CYS A 623 -12.34 22.15 21.68
N TRP A 624 -11.30 22.80 21.17
CA TRP A 624 -11.19 23.26 19.78
C TRP A 624 -10.23 22.36 19.01
N SER A 625 -10.56 22.00 17.77
CA SER A 625 -9.57 21.56 16.79
C SER A 625 -8.94 22.77 16.09
N VAL A 626 -7.69 22.62 15.64
CA VAL A 626 -6.99 23.55 14.75
C VAL A 626 -6.28 22.72 13.66
N GLU A 627 -6.64 22.92 12.40
CA GLU A 627 -6.08 22.20 11.24
C GLU A 627 -5.43 23.21 10.27
N TRP A 628 -4.14 23.05 9.97
CA TRP A 628 -3.43 23.85 8.97
C TRP A 628 -3.69 23.28 7.56
N VAL A 629 -4.14 24.13 6.64
CA VAL A 629 -4.45 23.71 5.26
C VAL A 629 -3.53 24.43 4.28
N PRO A 630 -2.47 23.77 3.76
CA PRO A 630 -1.50 24.40 2.87
C PRO A 630 -2.12 25.04 1.61
N ALA A 631 -3.12 24.40 1.00
CA ALA A 631 -3.80 24.89 -0.21
C ALA A 631 -4.75 26.08 0.03
N ALA A 632 -5.04 26.41 1.28
CA ALA A 632 -5.78 27.60 1.71
C ALA A 632 -4.88 28.65 2.40
N GLY A 633 -3.65 28.30 2.76
CA GLY A 633 -2.67 29.20 3.40
C GLY A 633 -3.03 29.68 4.80
N LYS A 634 -3.93 28.98 5.51
CA LYS A 634 -4.45 29.38 6.82
C LYS A 634 -4.79 28.18 7.73
N ASN A 635 -4.85 28.44 9.03
CA ASN A 635 -5.45 27.54 10.01
C ASN A 635 -6.98 27.66 9.98
N PHE A 636 -7.67 26.53 10.15
CA PHE A 636 -9.09 26.46 10.44
C PHE A 636 -9.30 25.94 11.86
N SER A 637 -10.13 26.60 12.66
CA SER A 637 -10.36 26.24 14.06
C SER A 637 -11.83 26.10 14.42
N PHE A 638 -12.22 24.96 14.99
CA PHE A 638 -13.63 24.63 15.26
C PHE A 638 -13.85 23.99 16.62
N LEU A 639 -14.94 24.36 17.28
CA LEU A 639 -15.35 23.80 18.57
C LEU A 639 -15.87 22.36 18.39
N LEU A 640 -15.16 21.38 18.94
CA LEU A 640 -15.53 19.96 18.92
C LEU A 640 -16.50 19.60 20.04
N ALA A 641 -16.26 20.12 21.25
CA ALA A 641 -17.06 19.82 22.43
C ALA A 641 -17.02 20.97 23.45
N GLY A 642 -18.09 21.14 24.21
CA GLY A 642 -18.21 22.12 25.30
C GLY A 642 -18.75 21.47 26.58
N TYR A 643 -18.20 21.85 27.73
CA TYR A 643 -18.50 21.28 29.03
C TYR A 643 -18.74 22.36 30.09
N VAL A 644 -19.66 22.12 31.03
CA VAL A 644 -19.83 22.95 32.23
C VAL A 644 -19.38 22.14 33.44
N LEU A 645 -18.25 22.49 34.05
CA LEU A 645 -17.75 21.84 35.26
C LEU A 645 -18.27 22.58 36.50
N THR A 646 -18.92 21.84 37.41
CA THR A 646 -19.47 22.35 38.67
C THR A 646 -19.08 21.47 39.84
N LEU A 647 -18.84 22.05 41.02
CA LEU A 647 -18.58 21.30 42.24
C LEU A 647 -19.86 20.72 42.86
N ASP A 648 -19.85 19.42 43.10
CA ASP A 648 -20.81 18.69 43.94
C ASP A 648 -20.50 18.97 45.42
N LEU A 649 -20.96 20.13 45.90
CA LEU A 649 -20.86 20.53 47.30
C LEU A 649 -21.98 19.86 48.11
N PRO A 650 -21.66 19.13 49.20
CA PRO A 650 -22.67 18.44 49.99
C PRO A 650 -23.66 19.44 50.61
N VAL A 651 -24.95 19.20 50.37
CA VAL A 651 -26.04 20.09 50.82
C VAL A 651 -26.00 20.23 52.35
N ARG A 652 -25.67 21.44 52.81
CA ARG A 652 -25.57 21.76 54.24
C ARG A 652 -26.95 21.85 54.87
N THR A 653 -27.49 20.71 55.30
CA THR A 653 -28.75 20.61 56.04
C THR A 653 -28.67 21.41 57.33
N VAL A 654 -29.31 22.58 57.37
CA VAL A 654 -29.42 23.40 58.58
C VAL A 654 -30.36 22.67 59.56
N PRO A 655 -29.91 22.32 60.78
CA PRO A 655 -30.79 21.71 61.78
C PRO A 655 -31.90 22.70 62.15
N ARG A 656 -33.15 22.32 61.91
CA ARG A 656 -34.30 23.18 62.24
C ARG A 656 -34.49 23.17 63.75
N GLY A 657 -34.37 24.35 64.37
CA GLY A 657 -34.38 24.50 65.83
C GLY A 657 -35.65 23.96 66.50
N THR A 658 -35.47 23.42 67.70
CA THR A 658 -36.53 22.85 68.53
C THR A 658 -37.53 23.88 69.02
N ASN A 659 -38.82 23.57 68.92
CA ASN A 659 -39.88 23.99 69.84
C ASN A 659 -40.85 22.81 69.99
N GLY A 660 -41.36 22.57 71.19
CA GLY A 660 -42.17 21.37 71.52
C GLY A 660 -43.46 21.70 72.28
N SER A 661 -44.13 20.66 72.78
CA SER A 661 -45.47 20.70 73.39
C SER A 661 -46.61 20.95 72.38
N SER A 662 -47.75 20.25 72.39
CA SER A 662 -48.19 19.10 73.21
C SER A 662 -49.38 18.38 72.55
N SER A 663 -49.47 17.06 72.72
CA SER A 663 -50.70 16.28 72.49
C SER A 663 -51.73 16.54 73.62
N PRO A 664 -53.02 16.19 73.47
CA PRO A 664 -53.41 14.80 73.79
C PRO A 664 -54.61 14.19 73.01
N ASN A 665 -54.77 12.87 73.21
CA ASN A 665 -55.97 12.02 73.06
C ASN A 665 -56.51 11.60 71.67
N SER A 666 -56.69 10.29 71.56
CA SER A 666 -57.54 9.54 70.61
C SER A 666 -58.94 9.26 71.23
N PRO A 667 -59.87 8.54 70.56
CA PRO A 667 -59.79 7.07 70.44
C PRO A 667 -60.24 6.49 69.07
N GLU A 668 -60.21 5.16 68.96
CA GLU A 668 -60.59 4.35 67.80
C GLU A 668 -62.09 3.95 67.81
N ALA A 669 -62.64 3.48 66.67
CA ALA A 669 -63.24 2.12 66.54
C ALA A 669 -64.08 1.89 65.26
N GLY A 670 -63.87 0.72 64.61
CA GLY A 670 -64.84 -0.01 63.76
C GLY A 670 -65.18 0.53 62.35
N SER A 671 -65.85 -0.24 61.48
CA SER A 671 -65.95 -1.71 61.34
C SER A 671 -66.73 -2.11 60.07
N GLU A 672 -66.49 -3.34 59.59
CA GLU A 672 -67.41 -4.20 58.80
C GLU A 672 -67.91 -3.82 57.37
N ALA A 673 -67.37 -4.59 56.41
CA ALA A 673 -68.09 -5.65 55.65
C ALA A 673 -69.03 -5.39 54.45
N ALA A 674 -68.96 -6.38 53.55
CA ALA A 674 -70.01 -6.95 52.68
C ALA A 674 -70.44 -6.26 51.37
N ALA A 675 -70.36 -7.09 50.33
CA ALA A 675 -70.83 -6.97 48.96
C ALA A 675 -72.31 -6.58 48.75
N GLU A 676 -72.60 -6.03 47.55
CA GLU A 676 -73.48 -6.74 46.59
C GLU A 676 -73.21 -6.29 45.14
N ALA A 677 -73.98 -6.76 44.15
CA ALA A 677 -73.59 -6.78 42.73
C ALA A 677 -74.65 -6.29 41.72
N SER A 678 -74.19 -6.03 40.48
CA SER A 678 -74.97 -5.81 39.23
C SER A 678 -75.66 -4.42 39.11
N SER A 679 -75.81 -3.75 37.97
CA SER A 679 -76.05 -4.18 36.58
C SER A 679 -76.10 -2.96 35.62
N SER A 680 -76.18 -3.23 34.30
CA SER A 680 -76.54 -2.28 33.20
C SER A 680 -75.53 -1.17 32.82
N SER A 681 -75.49 -0.64 31.58
CA SER A 681 -75.81 -1.19 30.23
C SER A 681 -75.32 -0.23 29.12
N SER A 682 -75.55 -0.57 27.84
CA SER A 682 -75.29 0.23 26.61
C SER A 682 -73.81 0.36 26.17
N SER A 683 -73.45 0.35 24.88
CA SER A 683 -74.23 0.06 23.66
C SER A 683 -73.34 -0.17 22.42
N LEU A 684 -73.78 -1.11 21.55
CA LEU A 684 -73.58 -1.20 20.07
C LEU A 684 -72.15 -1.19 19.47
N SER A 685 -71.85 -1.77 18.30
CA SER A 685 -72.41 -2.92 17.54
C SER A 685 -71.57 -3.15 16.27
N SER A 686 -71.71 -4.33 15.63
CA SER A 686 -71.04 -4.82 14.41
C SER A 686 -69.51 -5.02 14.50
N GLY A 687 -68.89 -6.04 13.90
CA GLY A 687 -69.42 -7.19 13.15
C GLY A 687 -68.68 -7.37 11.81
N GLY A 688 -68.25 -8.58 11.39
CA GLY A 688 -68.26 -9.89 12.06
C GLY A 688 -67.90 -11.01 11.07
N SER A 689 -67.59 -12.22 11.59
CA SER A 689 -67.39 -13.48 10.83
C SER A 689 -66.15 -13.57 9.90
N SER A 690 -65.53 -14.73 9.67
CA SER A 690 -65.67 -16.07 10.29
C SER A 690 -64.55 -17.05 9.87
N ALA A 691 -64.17 -17.98 10.78
CA ALA A 691 -63.43 -19.25 10.61
C ALA A 691 -61.95 -19.16 10.11
N LEU A 692 -60.93 -19.87 10.64
CA LEU A 692 -60.78 -21.21 11.28
C LEU A 692 -60.82 -22.40 10.30
N PRO A 693 -60.13 -23.54 10.58
CA PRO A 693 -59.18 -23.86 11.67
C PRO A 693 -57.71 -23.93 11.11
N SER A 694 -56.66 -24.62 11.59
CA SER A 694 -56.48 -25.74 12.54
C SER A 694 -55.10 -25.75 13.25
N PHE A 695 -54.99 -26.58 14.29
CA PHE A 695 -53.78 -27.08 14.97
C PHE A 695 -53.07 -28.18 14.12
N SER A 696 -51.87 -28.71 14.40
CA SER A 696 -51.09 -28.89 15.65
C SER A 696 -49.56 -29.10 15.31
N SER A 697 -48.58 -29.32 16.20
CA SER A 697 -48.59 -29.70 17.64
C SER A 697 -47.33 -29.29 18.44
N SER A 698 -47.55 -29.00 19.73
CA SER A 698 -46.78 -29.44 20.92
C SER A 698 -45.32 -29.02 21.25
N SER A 699 -45.12 -28.84 22.57
CA SER A 699 -43.90 -29.10 23.36
C SER A 699 -42.83 -28.01 23.52
N THR A 700 -43.25 -26.91 24.14
CA THR A 700 -42.54 -26.25 25.25
C THR A 700 -41.36 -27.00 25.91
N LYS A 701 -40.30 -26.26 26.26
CA LYS A 701 -39.80 -26.25 27.64
C LYS A 701 -39.25 -24.88 28.04
N LEU A 702 -39.35 -24.58 29.34
CA LEU A 702 -39.10 -23.26 29.93
C LEU A 702 -37.68 -23.20 30.51
N HIS A 703 -37.00 -22.07 30.38
CA HIS A 703 -35.84 -21.75 31.24
C HIS A 703 -35.84 -20.29 31.69
N THR A 704 -36.27 -20.11 32.95
CA THR A 704 -35.64 -19.26 33.96
C THR A 704 -34.82 -18.05 33.47
N VAL A 705 -35.40 -16.85 33.59
CA VAL A 705 -34.62 -15.61 33.71
C VAL A 705 -34.02 -15.58 35.11
N GLU A 706 -32.71 -15.75 35.21
CA GLU A 706 -31.96 -15.69 36.48
C GLU A 706 -31.24 -14.33 36.55
N ALA A 707 -31.58 -13.51 37.54
CA ALA A 707 -30.88 -12.25 37.78
C ALA A 707 -29.49 -12.55 38.38
N ARG A 708 -28.43 -11.96 37.82
CA ARG A 708 -27.07 -12.06 38.37
C ARG A 708 -26.60 -10.76 38.99
N GLU A 709 -25.95 -10.92 40.14
CA GLU A 709 -25.49 -9.84 41.00
C GLU A 709 -24.26 -9.12 40.43
N ALA A 710 -24.00 -7.90 40.90
CA ALA A 710 -22.83 -7.13 40.52
C ALA A 710 -21.58 -7.65 41.24
N GLU A 711 -20.71 -8.39 40.53
CA GLU A 711 -19.45 -8.90 41.08
C GLU A 711 -18.44 -7.74 41.28
N VAL A 712 -18.25 -7.31 42.52
CA VAL A 712 -17.25 -6.31 42.90
C VAL A 712 -15.84 -6.91 42.86
N ARG A 713 -15.12 -6.73 41.74
CA ARG A 713 -13.72 -7.18 41.60
C ARG A 713 -12.76 -6.19 42.23
N LEU A 714 -12.12 -6.61 43.32
CA LEU A 714 -11.00 -5.91 43.94
C LEU A 714 -9.73 -6.06 43.07
N LEU A 715 -8.95 -4.98 42.95
CA LEU A 715 -7.65 -5.01 42.29
C LEU A 715 -6.62 -5.79 43.14
N PRO A 716 -5.82 -6.71 42.57
CA PRO A 716 -4.73 -7.35 43.28
C PRO A 716 -3.55 -6.38 43.52
N PRO A 717 -2.77 -6.57 44.59
CA PRO A 717 -1.70 -5.64 44.97
C PRO A 717 -0.46 -5.74 44.07
N LEU A 718 0.10 -4.58 43.71
CA LEU A 718 1.39 -4.46 43.04
C LEU A 718 2.54 -4.89 43.98
N LEU A 719 3.33 -5.88 43.58
CA LEU A 719 4.67 -6.12 44.12
C LEU A 719 5.65 -6.56 43.03
N LYS A 720 6.67 -5.72 42.84
CA LYS A 720 8.00 -5.96 42.24
C LYS A 720 8.17 -7.17 41.29
N ASP A 721 8.64 -6.85 40.09
CA ASP A 721 9.99 -7.31 39.73
C ASP A 721 10.80 -6.19 39.09
N GLN A 722 12.13 -6.32 39.04
CA GLN A 722 13.05 -5.23 38.68
C GLN A 722 14.20 -5.75 37.78
N ALA A 723 14.73 -4.86 36.92
CA ALA A 723 15.54 -5.19 35.72
C ALA A 723 14.66 -5.79 34.58
N TRP A 724 15.03 -5.73 33.29
CA TRP A 724 16.33 -5.41 32.69
C TRP A 724 16.33 -4.08 31.92
N GLY A 725 17.23 -3.16 32.30
CA GLY A 725 17.57 -1.99 31.49
C GLY A 725 19.02 -2.11 31.01
N LEU A 726 19.22 -2.50 29.75
CA LEU A 726 20.56 -2.72 29.18
C LEU A 726 21.06 -1.48 28.42
N HIS A 727 22.21 -0.96 28.88
CA HIS A 727 22.75 0.36 28.52
C HIS A 727 22.98 0.59 27.01
N ALA A 728 22.31 1.61 26.46
CA ALA A 728 22.62 2.17 25.13
C ALA A 728 24.06 2.73 25.01
N HIS A 729 24.73 3.02 26.13
CA HIS A 729 26.11 3.52 26.14
C HIS A 729 27.17 2.50 25.73
N GLY A 730 26.90 1.19 25.85
CA GLY A 730 27.88 0.15 25.47
C GLY A 730 28.16 0.10 23.97
N ALA A 731 27.11 0.20 23.16
CA ALA A 731 27.21 0.24 21.70
C ALA A 731 28.02 1.45 21.20
N PHE A 732 27.86 2.61 21.85
CA PHE A 732 28.54 3.84 21.42
C PHE A 732 30.05 3.80 21.66
N LEU A 733 30.54 3.22 22.78
CA LEU A 733 31.98 3.02 22.98
C LEU A 733 32.57 2.02 21.97
N LEU A 734 31.86 0.92 21.68
CA LEU A 734 32.27 -0.04 20.66
C LEU A 734 32.35 0.61 19.27
N PHE A 735 31.41 1.50 18.93
CA PHE A 735 31.39 2.25 17.67
C PHE A 735 32.61 3.20 17.55
N CYS A 736 32.94 3.95 18.60
CA CYS A 736 34.12 4.81 18.62
C CYS A 736 35.45 4.03 18.52
N LEU A 737 35.55 2.88 19.20
CA LEU A 737 36.75 2.03 19.16
C LEU A 737 36.94 1.33 17.80
N ALA A 738 35.86 1.09 17.04
CA ALA A 738 35.92 0.44 15.73
C ALA A 738 36.35 1.37 14.57
N LEU A 739 36.55 2.67 14.83
CA LEU A 739 36.80 3.69 13.77
C LEU A 739 38.14 4.43 13.91
N GLU A 740 38.97 4.12 14.92
CA GLU A 740 40.25 4.80 15.22
C GLU A 740 40.18 6.34 15.28
N MET A 741 38.99 6.91 15.54
CA MET A 741 38.80 8.36 15.56
C MET A 741 39.38 8.98 16.84
N ASN A 742 40.45 9.76 16.65
CA ASN A 742 41.15 10.48 17.71
C ASN A 742 40.18 11.47 18.43
N PRO A 743 39.94 11.34 19.75
CA PRO A 743 38.80 11.98 20.44
C PRO A 743 39.00 13.46 20.80
N PHE A 744 39.74 14.22 19.97
CA PHE A 744 39.85 15.67 20.05
C PHE A 744 39.38 16.30 18.73
N VAL A 745 38.66 17.43 18.83
CA VAL A 745 38.05 18.22 17.74
C VAL A 745 36.70 17.68 17.19
N ILE A 746 35.62 17.89 17.97
CA ILE A 746 34.30 18.33 17.46
C ILE A 746 33.77 19.42 18.42
N PRO A 747 33.08 20.50 17.96
CA PRO A 747 32.68 21.62 18.83
C PRO A 747 31.40 21.37 19.65
N THR A 748 31.24 22.14 20.73
CA THR A 748 30.07 22.13 21.62
C THR A 748 28.91 22.99 21.13
N TYR A 749 27.68 22.46 21.11
CA TYR A 749 26.45 23.26 21.22
C TYR A 749 25.34 22.54 22.01
N CYS A 750 24.56 23.33 22.75
CA CYS A 750 23.26 23.01 23.36
C CYS A 750 23.13 21.82 24.36
N MET A 751 23.41 22.10 25.64
CA MET A 751 22.75 21.45 26.79
C MET A 751 22.58 22.49 27.93
N PRO A 752 21.39 22.65 28.56
CA PRO A 752 21.17 23.63 29.61
C PRO A 752 21.67 23.19 31.01
N ARG A 753 21.95 24.16 31.88
CA ARG A 753 22.61 23.98 33.18
C ARG A 753 21.75 23.28 34.25
N ARG A 754 22.41 22.51 35.13
CA ARG A 754 22.17 22.54 36.59
C ARG A 754 23.50 22.62 37.36
N HIS A 755 23.46 23.19 38.56
CA HIS A 755 24.65 23.48 39.39
C HIS A 755 25.01 22.30 40.32
N PRO A 756 26.26 22.26 40.87
CA PRO A 756 26.83 21.09 41.53
C PRO A 756 26.63 21.10 43.06
N HIS A 757 26.93 19.96 43.69
CA HIS A 757 27.40 19.93 45.08
C HIS A 757 28.67 19.08 45.21
N SER A 758 29.50 19.45 46.18
CA SER A 758 30.84 18.90 46.41
C SER A 758 30.81 17.70 47.36
N LEU A 759 31.74 16.75 47.16
CA LEU A 759 32.52 16.17 48.24
C LEU A 759 33.82 15.57 47.68
N ALA A 760 34.92 15.76 48.41
CA ALA A 760 36.26 15.29 48.03
C ALA A 760 36.87 14.44 49.15
N PHE A 761 37.72 13.48 48.80
CA PHE A 761 38.62 12.84 49.77
C PHE A 761 40.02 12.58 49.18
N ARG A 762 41.03 12.63 50.07
CA ARG A 762 42.46 12.49 49.76
C ARG A 762 43.05 11.23 50.38
N ARG A 763 43.94 10.54 49.66
CA ARG A 763 45.35 10.18 50.03
C ARG A 763 45.90 9.16 49.01
N ALA A 764 47.05 9.37 48.36
CA ALA A 764 48.46 9.41 48.85
C ALA A 764 49.02 7.98 49.09
N SER A 765 49.98 7.50 48.29
CA SER A 765 51.46 7.67 48.40
C SER A 765 52.12 6.50 49.18
N SER A 766 53.31 5.95 48.88
CA SER A 766 54.32 6.21 47.82
C SER A 766 55.55 5.27 47.96
N GLY A 767 56.34 5.08 46.88
CA GLY A 767 57.75 4.63 46.93
C GLY A 767 58.00 3.10 46.78
N HIS A 768 59.23 2.62 46.53
CA HIS A 768 60.49 3.29 46.12
C HIS A 768 61.48 2.28 45.41
N PRO A 769 62.79 2.51 45.11
CA PRO A 769 63.38 2.12 43.81
C PRO A 769 64.71 1.30 43.82
N CYS A 770 65.38 1.22 42.65
CA CYS A 770 66.76 0.76 42.35
C CYS A 770 67.03 -0.78 42.28
N GLY A 771 67.94 -1.32 41.44
CA GLY A 771 68.70 -0.74 40.30
C GLY A 771 69.91 -1.61 39.81
N GLY A 772 70.40 -1.41 38.56
CA GLY A 772 71.70 -1.93 38.03
C GLY A 772 71.70 -3.35 37.38
N VAL A 773 72.74 -3.89 36.69
CA VAL A 773 74.05 -3.41 36.11
C VAL A 773 74.55 -4.39 34.98
N SER A 774 75.36 -3.92 33.99
CA SER A 774 76.37 -4.63 33.14
C SER A 774 76.08 -5.65 31.99
N ALA A 775 76.41 -5.24 30.75
CA ALA A 775 77.55 -5.64 29.88
C ALA A 775 77.85 -7.09 29.33
N ALA A 776 77.76 -7.19 27.98
CA ALA A 776 78.81 -7.55 26.97
C ALA A 776 79.33 -9.01 26.63
N ALA A 777 79.52 -9.23 25.30
CA ALA A 777 80.31 -10.27 24.56
C ALA A 777 79.88 -11.77 24.57
N GLY A 778 80.09 -12.61 23.53
CA GLY A 778 80.52 -12.39 22.13
C GLY A 778 80.89 -13.68 21.30
N ALA A 779 80.96 -13.55 19.96
CA ALA A 779 81.67 -14.37 18.92
C ALA A 779 81.17 -15.76 18.35
N GLY A 780 81.30 -15.93 17.01
CA GLY A 780 81.43 -17.20 16.23
C GLY A 780 80.15 -17.85 15.60
N GLY A 781 80.12 -18.45 14.38
CA GLY A 781 81.05 -18.40 13.22
C GLY A 781 80.90 -19.56 12.15
N GLY A 782 80.79 -19.25 10.84
CA GLY A 782 80.98 -20.16 9.67
C GLY A 782 79.75 -20.85 9.03
N THR A 783 79.71 -21.33 7.76
CA THR A 783 80.57 -21.21 6.53
C THR A 783 79.87 -21.77 5.24
N GLY A 784 80.14 -21.17 4.05
CA GLY A 784 80.01 -21.79 2.69
C GLY A 784 78.65 -21.68 1.95
N GLU A 785 78.56 -21.67 0.60
CA GLU A 785 79.55 -21.56 -0.50
C GLU A 785 78.93 -21.09 -1.86
N GLN A 786 79.74 -20.43 -2.72
CA GLN A 786 79.75 -20.26 -4.21
C GLN A 786 78.44 -20.12 -5.06
N LEU A 787 78.39 -19.61 -6.32
CA LEU A 787 79.04 -18.60 -7.19
C LEU A 787 78.82 -19.02 -8.69
N GLY A 788 78.50 -18.10 -9.61
CA GLY A 788 78.35 -18.41 -11.06
C GLY A 788 78.02 -17.19 -11.95
N GLN A 789 78.36 -17.24 -13.25
CA GLN A 789 78.23 -16.12 -14.22
C GLN A 789 77.78 -16.59 -15.63
N GLY A 790 77.17 -15.68 -16.43
CA GLY A 790 76.86 -15.85 -17.87
C GLY A 790 75.45 -15.31 -18.22
N ARG A 791 75.12 -14.49 -19.24
CA ARG A 791 75.67 -14.09 -20.58
C ARG A 791 75.04 -14.87 -21.77
N ALA A 792 74.60 -14.14 -22.80
CA ALA A 792 73.77 -14.57 -23.96
C ALA A 792 72.32 -14.99 -23.57
N ALA A 793 71.22 -14.72 -24.31
CA ALA A 793 70.92 -14.38 -25.72
C ALA A 793 70.51 -15.57 -26.62
N ASP A 794 69.67 -15.25 -27.61
CA ASP A 794 69.19 -16.04 -28.77
C ASP A 794 67.83 -16.79 -28.68
N GLU A 795 67.31 -17.20 -29.85
CA GLU A 795 65.92 -17.57 -30.16
C GLU A 795 65.44 -18.98 -29.73
N GLY A 796 64.11 -19.19 -29.64
CA GLY A 796 63.52 -20.55 -29.55
C GLY A 796 62.02 -20.63 -29.23
N ARG A 797 61.19 -21.00 -30.23
CA ARG A 797 59.86 -21.64 -30.04
C ARG A 797 60.05 -23.18 -30.08
N PRO A 798 59.12 -24.07 -29.64
CA PRO A 798 57.68 -23.85 -29.38
C PRO A 798 57.07 -24.56 -28.13
N LEU A 799 55.74 -24.38 -27.96
CA LEU A 799 54.66 -25.31 -27.52
C LEU A 799 54.99 -26.75 -27.02
N PRO A 800 54.10 -27.42 -26.25
CA PRO A 800 53.13 -26.96 -25.23
C PRO A 800 53.04 -27.98 -24.02
N VAL A 801 51.83 -28.16 -23.45
CA VAL A 801 51.35 -29.23 -22.52
C VAL A 801 51.21 -28.84 -21.04
N CYS A 802 50.14 -29.36 -20.43
CA CYS A 802 49.52 -28.99 -19.16
C CYS A 802 50.23 -29.53 -17.90
N CYS A 803 49.99 -28.84 -16.78
CA CYS A 803 49.31 -29.43 -15.63
C CYS A 803 48.27 -28.44 -15.10
#